data_AF-A0A4Q4DH40-F1
#
_entry.id   AF-A0A4Q4DH40-F1
#
_cell.length_a   1.000
_cell.length_b   1.000
_cell.length_c   1.000
_cell.angle_alpha   90.00
_cell.angle_beta   90.00
_cell.angle_gamma   90.00
#
_symmetry.space_group_name_H-M   'P 1'
#
loop_
_entity.id
_entity.type
_entity.pdbx_description
1 polymer ?
#
loop_
_entity_poly.entity_id
_entity_poly.type
_entity_poly.pdbx_seq_one_letter_code
_entity_poly.pdbx_strand_id
1 'polypeptide(L)'
;MGWMTVKVTVVVPTYNSGIHIEPLVGSLLGQTLPGDEFEVLFVDDGSTDGTLERLAALVAEHDHFRMERIPNSGWPGKPRNIGVERAHGRYVQFADHDDRLAPEALERLYAMAARNDSDIVIGKVASNFRSRGVPYGLMTRTRESCTVRNAPLIDSLTPHKMFRTAFLREHGIAHPEGPWILEDQLFMVRAYLKASVVSVLGDYVCYAYWAREDAENAGTAAMDPRRYYGNLREVMATVVAGTGPGPERDRLLRRFYRVEMLHRLGEPPRGLLVDPPFRDDPFEVVRELAEEFMTDGVHTGLAAVQRTRSALLRENRPAELTEFTRRQTDLSARCAIERAGWSRDRFTASFTARFAGEPGPDGAHDGSGLLLARRGDRYFLAPSLTDGVLSEPVDVTDELKSFKADVLLHHAETAHVWLPERETSLVLEEEPAPDGPAGFVPEGTVLVRPVVRGTVAIDPLRGAGGGPLAEGMWEVRIRLTGAGFDRYTRLGGSTAPGEVALPAPGILGGHEITGALTDDGLALTVRATDAAPGPRPPKVSVVVPTAGAAPEAVGTTLASLAAQTLPADAVEVITVADAAPGTDPRNAGTDSATGEYVLYMEPGDRLGTEALERMYAYGIEHDADIVAGKLAGKGRPVPRELFVRDRPRATLAKDPLADSLTADKLFHRAFLDRHGLRFAAGGSELAEQAFTAEATLRAGRTAVLGGYVCYHYGPGGAGPAVPPGEFYTGLRALLKTVDGLVGPGAARDRLHRRWLRVEILDRLSGRRLLDLHEDARRELFRAIRGVVVDGISETSVAGLPAARRVAVGLITDDRLDDLVALAAWESSVVCHARLDALSWLDDGGCLRIAFTGELHGADGPLGVTDSGSGTGTGAGTGAGPDTGTDQEALAPAGLSPALRDRLAREPLTGGASPAKASVVLVLRERASGAEYRLPTKTTVFRPEGVLSVAGTARLDLATALDGAPLGDGVWDLSVRLTALGWTKSARLGSRRGPEVPERLTPVPHPTAPDRRVTPYWTNPQKDLSLRVAVPSPEPAPAPATPSRAPGPLRRLARRLRSS
;
A
#
# COMPACT_ATOMS: atom_id res chain seq x y z
N MET A 1 48.61 -15.83 -6.30
CA MET A 1 47.75 -15.28 -7.37
C MET A 1 46.50 -16.12 -7.45
N GLY A 2 45.45 -15.72 -6.72
CA GLY A 2 44.12 -16.33 -6.87
C GLY A 2 43.53 -15.82 -8.18
N TRP A 3 43.08 -16.73 -9.04
CA TRP A 3 42.44 -16.36 -10.30
C TRP A 3 41.10 -15.69 -9.92
N MET A 4 40.98 -14.38 -10.10
CA MET A 4 39.70 -13.70 -9.94
C MET A 4 38.78 -14.17 -11.07
N THR A 5 37.57 -14.59 -10.71
CA THR A 5 36.62 -15.18 -11.66
C THR A 5 35.97 -14.05 -12.45
N VAL A 6 36.09 -14.05 -13.77
CA VAL A 6 35.41 -13.07 -14.63
C VAL A 6 33.90 -13.14 -14.37
N LYS A 7 33.31 -12.01 -13.97
CA LYS A 7 31.90 -11.90 -13.61
C LYS A 7 31.03 -11.77 -14.85
N VAL A 8 31.43 -10.93 -15.80
CA VAL A 8 30.67 -10.60 -17.01
C VAL A 8 31.55 -10.62 -18.26
N THR A 9 31.07 -11.24 -19.34
CA THR A 9 31.59 -11.04 -20.70
C THR A 9 30.60 -10.17 -21.47
N VAL A 10 31.03 -9.00 -21.95
CA VAL A 10 30.24 -8.21 -22.89
C VAL A 10 30.52 -8.69 -24.31
N VAL A 11 29.51 -9.21 -25.00
CA VAL A 11 29.63 -9.69 -26.39
C VAL A 11 29.15 -8.60 -27.33
N VAL A 12 30.05 -8.16 -28.22
CA VAL A 12 29.81 -7.07 -29.17
C VAL A 12 29.94 -7.59 -30.60
N PRO A 13 28.82 -7.85 -31.31
CA PRO A 13 28.86 -8.18 -32.73
C PRO A 13 29.17 -6.93 -33.57
N THR A 14 30.23 -6.99 -34.39
CA THR A 14 30.68 -5.85 -35.22
C THR A 14 30.71 -6.22 -36.69
N TYR A 15 30.23 -5.31 -37.55
CA TYR A 15 30.38 -5.41 -39.00
C TYR A 15 30.34 -4.00 -39.59
N ASN A 16 31.42 -3.57 -40.23
CA ASN A 16 31.58 -2.24 -40.79
C ASN A 16 31.13 -1.13 -39.83
N SER A 17 31.56 -1.23 -38.58
CA SER A 17 31.15 -0.33 -37.50
C SER A 17 31.87 1.02 -37.57
N GLY A 18 33.08 1.06 -38.13
CA GLY A 18 33.86 2.28 -38.31
C GLY A 18 33.92 3.14 -37.05
N ILE A 19 33.62 4.44 -37.19
CA ILE A 19 33.60 5.40 -36.07
C ILE A 19 32.40 5.22 -35.12
N HIS A 20 31.38 4.47 -35.53
CA HIS A 20 30.15 4.33 -34.75
C HIS A 20 30.32 3.46 -33.50
N ILE A 21 31.43 2.72 -33.39
CA ILE A 21 31.76 1.92 -32.21
C ILE A 21 32.28 2.73 -31.02
N GLU A 22 32.77 3.96 -31.26
CA GLU A 22 33.42 4.78 -30.23
C GLU A 22 32.51 5.09 -29.03
N PRO A 23 31.22 5.43 -29.19
CA PRO A 23 30.35 5.68 -28.04
C PRO A 23 30.16 4.43 -27.16
N LEU A 24 30.07 3.23 -27.76
CA LEU A 24 30.02 1.98 -27.00
C LEU A 24 31.32 1.79 -26.24
N VAL A 25 32.47 1.90 -26.91
CA VAL A 25 33.80 1.73 -26.30
C VAL A 25 33.99 2.68 -25.13
N GLY A 26 33.69 3.96 -25.31
CA GLY A 26 33.74 4.95 -24.22
C GLY A 26 32.85 4.57 -23.04
N SER A 27 31.66 4.03 -23.30
CA SER A 27 30.76 3.56 -22.24
C SER A 27 31.24 2.30 -21.50
N LEU A 28 31.97 1.42 -22.19
CA LEU A 28 32.56 0.20 -21.62
C LEU A 28 33.78 0.53 -20.76
N LEU A 29 34.63 1.46 -21.21
CA LEU A 29 35.77 1.96 -20.43
C LEU A 29 35.34 2.76 -19.20
N GLY A 30 34.17 3.39 -19.24
CA GLY A 30 33.58 4.14 -18.14
C GLY A 30 32.78 3.31 -17.13
N GLN A 31 32.79 1.97 -17.22
CA GLN A 31 32.05 1.12 -16.28
C GLN A 31 32.66 1.17 -14.88
N THR A 32 31.81 1.17 -13.85
CA THR A 32 32.23 1.10 -12.44
C THR A 32 32.63 -0.30 -11.99
N LEU A 33 32.23 -1.34 -12.71
CA LEU A 33 32.70 -2.70 -12.49
C LEU A 33 34.22 -2.75 -12.81
N PRO A 34 35.08 -3.20 -11.89
CA PRO A 34 36.52 -3.22 -12.12
C PRO A 34 36.92 -4.01 -13.38
N GLY A 35 37.89 -3.49 -14.15
CA GLY A 35 38.32 -4.08 -15.42
C GLY A 35 38.95 -5.48 -15.32
N ASP A 36 39.32 -5.93 -14.13
CA ASP A 36 39.76 -7.31 -13.85
C ASP A 36 38.60 -8.27 -13.51
N GLU A 37 37.37 -7.76 -13.42
CA GLU A 37 36.17 -8.53 -13.14
C GLU A 37 35.24 -8.68 -14.35
N PHE A 38 35.49 -8.00 -15.47
CA PHE A 38 34.75 -8.21 -16.72
C PHE A 38 35.68 -8.25 -17.93
N GLU A 39 35.20 -8.82 -19.02
CA GLU A 39 35.88 -8.77 -20.32
C GLU A 39 34.93 -8.27 -21.41
N VAL A 40 35.47 -7.71 -22.48
CA VAL A 40 34.74 -7.34 -23.70
C VAL A 40 35.24 -8.20 -24.84
N LEU A 41 34.34 -8.89 -25.53
CA LEU A 41 34.63 -9.71 -26.69
C LEU A 41 33.95 -9.13 -27.92
N PHE A 42 34.76 -8.48 -28.77
CA PHE A 42 34.36 -8.04 -30.10
C PHE A 42 34.39 -9.24 -31.05
N VAL A 43 33.26 -9.53 -31.71
CA VAL A 43 33.18 -10.58 -32.73
C VAL A 43 32.94 -9.91 -34.07
N ASP A 44 34.01 -9.78 -34.85
CA ASP A 44 33.99 -9.14 -36.17
C ASP A 44 33.47 -10.09 -37.24
N ASP A 45 32.33 -9.73 -37.84
CA ASP A 45 31.65 -10.49 -38.90
C ASP A 45 32.22 -10.19 -40.29
N GLY A 46 33.55 -10.19 -40.40
CA GLY A 46 34.25 -10.01 -41.66
C GLY A 46 34.17 -8.60 -42.22
N SER A 47 34.44 -7.58 -41.39
CA SER A 47 34.45 -6.18 -41.83
C SER A 47 35.47 -5.93 -42.93
N THR A 48 35.16 -4.96 -43.80
CA THR A 48 35.98 -4.55 -44.94
C THR A 48 36.37 -3.07 -44.90
N ASP A 49 36.02 -2.38 -43.82
CA ASP A 49 36.39 -0.99 -43.53
C ASP A 49 37.47 -0.92 -42.42
N GLY A 50 37.68 0.27 -41.84
CA GLY A 50 38.66 0.49 -40.77
C GLY A 50 38.34 -0.12 -39.40
N THR A 51 37.28 -0.93 -39.29
CA THR A 51 36.85 -1.52 -38.01
C THR A 51 37.93 -2.44 -37.42
N LEU A 52 38.58 -3.25 -38.24
CA LEU A 52 39.57 -4.23 -37.77
C LEU A 52 40.81 -3.57 -37.19
N GLU A 53 41.34 -2.54 -37.84
CA GLU A 53 42.47 -1.76 -37.35
C GLU A 53 42.14 -1.10 -36.01
N ARG A 54 40.90 -0.59 -35.87
CA ARG A 54 40.44 0.03 -34.63
C ARG A 54 40.33 -0.97 -33.49
N LEU A 55 39.70 -2.12 -33.72
CA LEU A 55 39.58 -3.18 -32.72
C LEU A 55 40.95 -3.73 -32.30
N ALA A 56 41.88 -3.89 -33.24
CA ALA A 56 43.25 -4.31 -32.95
C ALA A 56 43.98 -3.32 -32.03
N ALA A 57 43.80 -2.01 -32.25
CA ALA A 57 44.35 -0.98 -31.37
C ALA A 57 43.75 -1.05 -29.95
N LEU A 58 42.43 -1.26 -29.84
CA LEU A 58 41.73 -1.36 -28.56
C LEU A 58 42.18 -2.57 -27.72
N VAL A 59 42.33 -3.72 -28.35
CA VAL A 59 42.80 -4.95 -27.69
C VAL A 59 44.26 -4.83 -27.25
N ALA A 60 45.08 -4.04 -27.96
CA ALA A 60 46.46 -3.77 -27.56
C ALA A 60 46.57 -2.79 -26.37
N GLU A 61 45.58 -1.91 -26.19
CA GLU A 61 45.55 -0.90 -25.13
C GLU A 61 44.91 -1.41 -23.83
N HIS A 62 43.98 -2.36 -23.92
CA HIS A 62 43.17 -2.81 -22.78
C HIS A 62 43.19 -4.33 -22.62
N ASP A 63 43.83 -4.83 -21.55
CA ASP A 63 44.02 -6.28 -21.29
C ASP A 63 42.72 -7.09 -21.15
N HIS A 64 41.61 -6.43 -20.83
CA HIS A 64 40.29 -7.05 -20.67
C HIS A 64 39.45 -6.99 -21.96
N PHE A 65 40.01 -6.48 -23.06
CA PHE A 65 39.37 -6.48 -24.37
C PHE A 65 39.95 -7.59 -25.24
N ARG A 66 39.07 -8.25 -26.00
CA ARG A 66 39.40 -9.37 -26.88
C ARG A 66 38.66 -9.21 -28.20
N MET A 67 39.25 -9.73 -29.27
CA MET A 67 38.64 -9.76 -30.59
C MET A 67 38.73 -11.17 -31.19
N GLU A 68 37.65 -11.60 -31.85
CA GLU A 68 37.62 -12.77 -32.73
C GLU A 68 37.04 -12.35 -34.09
N ARG A 69 37.72 -12.73 -35.18
CA ARG A 69 37.26 -12.44 -36.55
C ARG A 69 36.70 -13.70 -37.18
N ILE A 70 35.56 -13.56 -37.85
CA ILE A 70 34.89 -14.66 -38.55
C ILE A 70 34.61 -14.29 -40.02
N PRO A 71 34.40 -15.27 -40.92
CA PRO A 71 33.87 -14.97 -42.24
C PRO A 71 32.47 -14.38 -42.15
N ASN A 72 32.20 -13.34 -42.95
CA ASN A 72 30.93 -12.62 -42.95
C ASN A 72 29.74 -13.59 -43.05
N SER A 73 28.88 -13.53 -42.03
CA SER A 73 27.67 -14.33 -41.88
C SER A 73 26.43 -13.63 -42.39
N GLY A 74 26.51 -12.31 -42.54
CA GLY A 74 25.45 -11.43 -43.04
C GLY A 74 24.39 -11.07 -41.99
N TRP A 75 24.55 -11.47 -40.72
CA TRP A 75 23.58 -11.18 -39.64
C TRP A 75 24.22 -11.28 -38.24
N PRO A 76 23.77 -10.53 -37.21
CA PRO A 76 24.40 -10.56 -35.88
C PRO A 76 24.26 -11.88 -35.09
N GLY A 77 23.42 -12.82 -35.55
CA GLY A 77 23.16 -14.09 -34.83
C GLY A 77 24.40 -14.95 -34.63
N LYS A 78 25.19 -15.19 -35.69
CA LYS A 78 26.40 -16.02 -35.61
C LYS A 78 27.50 -15.38 -34.76
N PRO A 79 27.84 -14.08 -34.92
CA PRO A 79 28.75 -13.38 -34.00
C PRO A 79 28.33 -13.49 -32.52
N ARG A 80 27.04 -13.31 -32.21
CA ARG A 80 26.53 -13.44 -30.83
C ARG A 80 26.71 -14.86 -30.28
N ASN A 81 26.45 -15.89 -31.08
CA ASN A 81 26.62 -17.29 -30.68
C ASN A 81 28.09 -17.63 -30.36
N ILE A 82 29.02 -17.19 -31.22
CA ILE A 82 30.46 -17.37 -31.01
C ILE A 82 30.89 -16.62 -29.74
N GLY A 83 30.35 -15.43 -29.51
CA GLY A 83 30.58 -14.71 -28.26
C GLY A 83 30.17 -15.49 -27.01
N VAL A 84 29.00 -16.15 -27.03
CA VAL A 84 28.55 -17.02 -25.92
C VAL A 84 29.44 -18.25 -25.75
N GLU A 85 29.92 -18.86 -26.84
CA GLU A 85 30.84 -20.01 -26.78
C GLU A 85 32.18 -19.61 -26.14
N ARG A 86 32.67 -18.41 -26.46
CA ARG A 86 34.01 -17.91 -26.09
C ARG A 86 34.04 -17.10 -24.79
N ALA A 87 32.88 -16.83 -24.20
CA ALA A 87 32.75 -16.08 -22.96
C ALA A 87 33.38 -16.81 -21.76
N HIS A 88 34.19 -16.09 -21.00
CA HIS A 88 34.76 -16.55 -19.73
C HIS A 88 33.92 -16.09 -18.52
N GLY A 89 33.09 -15.07 -18.70
CA GLY A 89 32.24 -14.51 -17.65
C GLY A 89 31.18 -15.48 -17.16
N ARG A 90 30.89 -15.45 -15.85
CA ARG A 90 29.72 -16.15 -15.28
C ARG A 90 28.41 -15.74 -15.98
N TYR A 91 28.34 -14.49 -16.42
CA TYR A 91 27.26 -13.92 -17.21
C TYR A 91 27.75 -13.36 -18.55
N VAL A 92 26.86 -13.35 -19.55
CA VAL A 92 27.05 -12.67 -20.84
C VAL A 92 26.08 -11.50 -20.92
N GLN A 93 26.58 -10.32 -21.32
CA GLN A 93 25.77 -9.16 -21.70
C GLN A 93 25.95 -8.91 -23.19
N PHE A 94 24.87 -8.91 -23.96
CA PHE A 94 24.94 -8.50 -25.38
C PHE A 94 24.89 -6.98 -25.51
N ALA A 95 25.72 -6.42 -26.38
CA ALA A 95 25.67 -5.01 -26.73
C ALA A 95 25.95 -4.84 -28.23
N ASP A 96 25.08 -4.15 -28.96
CA ASP A 96 25.36 -3.82 -30.36
C ASP A 96 26.34 -2.63 -30.43
N HIS A 97 27.12 -2.58 -31.51
CA HIS A 97 28.25 -1.66 -31.64
C HIS A 97 27.86 -0.17 -31.73
N ASP A 98 26.60 0.14 -32.04
CA ASP A 98 26.04 1.50 -32.18
C ASP A 98 25.27 1.99 -30.94
N ASP A 99 25.26 1.19 -29.87
CA ASP A 99 24.54 1.47 -28.62
C ASP A 99 25.48 1.88 -27.47
N ARG A 100 24.93 2.12 -26.26
CA ARG A 100 25.71 2.58 -25.09
C ARG A 100 25.21 1.94 -23.79
N LEU A 101 26.11 1.72 -22.83
CA LEU A 101 25.77 1.32 -21.46
C LEU A 101 25.89 2.51 -20.50
N ALA A 102 25.09 2.51 -19.43
CA ALA A 102 25.25 3.48 -18.34
C ALA A 102 26.44 3.09 -17.43
N PRO A 103 27.09 4.04 -16.74
CA PRO A 103 28.33 3.77 -15.99
C PRO A 103 28.25 2.62 -14.98
N GLU A 104 27.12 2.45 -14.29
CA GLU A 104 26.94 1.40 -13.27
C GLU A 104 26.19 0.18 -13.80
N ALA A 105 26.00 0.07 -15.13
CA ALA A 105 25.15 -0.95 -15.72
C ALA A 105 25.66 -2.36 -15.42
N LEU A 106 26.94 -2.66 -15.69
CA LEU A 106 27.47 -4.01 -15.48
C LEU A 106 27.49 -4.39 -14.00
N GLU A 107 27.89 -3.46 -13.13
CA GLU A 107 27.93 -3.67 -11.68
C GLU A 107 26.53 -3.98 -11.12
N ARG A 108 25.53 -3.15 -11.42
CA ARG A 108 24.17 -3.30 -10.90
C ARG A 108 23.46 -4.53 -11.46
N LEU A 109 23.63 -4.81 -12.76
CA LEU A 109 23.06 -6.01 -13.39
C LEU A 109 23.66 -7.27 -12.78
N TYR A 110 24.98 -7.33 -12.60
CA TYR A 110 25.64 -8.47 -11.96
C TYR A 110 25.24 -8.62 -10.49
N ALA A 111 25.19 -7.53 -9.72
CA ALA A 111 24.77 -7.57 -8.31
C ALA A 111 23.36 -8.13 -8.16
N MET A 112 22.42 -7.72 -9.02
CA MET A 112 21.07 -8.28 -9.08
C MET A 112 21.09 -9.77 -9.44
N ALA A 113 21.87 -10.14 -10.46
CA ALA A 113 22.00 -11.52 -10.91
C ALA A 113 22.54 -12.45 -9.81
N ALA A 114 23.63 -12.03 -9.14
CA ALA A 114 24.29 -12.79 -8.10
C ALA A 114 23.42 -12.92 -6.83
N ARG A 115 22.66 -11.88 -6.47
CA ARG A 115 21.75 -11.89 -5.32
C ARG A 115 20.60 -12.88 -5.48
N ASN A 116 20.09 -13.03 -6.70
CA ASN A 116 18.89 -13.83 -6.98
C ASN A 116 19.16 -15.15 -7.72
N ASP A 117 20.43 -15.43 -8.06
CA ASP A 117 20.85 -16.48 -8.99
C ASP A 117 20.04 -16.47 -10.29
N SER A 118 19.87 -15.28 -10.87
CA SER A 118 19.03 -15.08 -12.05
C SER A 118 19.59 -15.78 -13.28
N ASP A 119 18.72 -16.38 -14.08
CA ASP A 119 19.05 -16.86 -15.43
C ASP A 119 19.18 -15.70 -16.40
N ILE A 120 18.31 -14.69 -16.23
CA ILE A 120 18.24 -13.48 -17.06
C ILE A 120 18.06 -12.26 -16.15
N VAL A 121 18.82 -11.20 -16.39
CA VAL A 121 18.60 -9.88 -15.80
C VAL A 121 18.32 -8.87 -16.90
N ILE A 122 17.18 -8.20 -16.77
CA ILE A 122 16.71 -7.18 -17.69
C ILE A 122 16.98 -5.81 -17.08
N GLY A 123 17.88 -5.03 -17.69
CA GLY A 123 18.07 -3.62 -17.33
C GLY A 123 17.04 -2.72 -18.00
N LYS A 124 16.65 -1.63 -17.32
CA LYS A 124 15.86 -0.56 -17.94
C LYS A 124 16.63 0.03 -19.12
N VAL A 125 15.89 0.36 -20.17
CA VAL A 125 16.45 0.88 -21.42
C VAL A 125 16.00 2.30 -21.70
N ALA A 126 16.84 3.08 -22.37
CA ALA A 126 16.51 4.33 -23.03
C ALA A 126 16.56 4.16 -24.55
N SER A 127 15.83 4.99 -25.30
CA SER A 127 15.76 4.90 -26.76
C SER A 127 15.39 6.26 -27.34
N ASN A 128 16.19 6.77 -28.28
CA ASN A 128 15.86 7.97 -29.06
C ASN A 128 15.13 7.64 -30.39
N PHE A 129 14.92 6.35 -30.70
CA PHE A 129 14.17 5.93 -31.87
C PHE A 129 12.69 6.32 -31.74
N ARG A 130 12.15 7.03 -32.75
CA ARG A 130 10.72 7.41 -32.79
C ARG A 130 9.79 6.19 -32.84
N SER A 131 10.21 5.09 -33.46
CA SER A 131 9.40 3.88 -33.69
C SER A 131 9.58 2.79 -32.62
N ARG A 132 10.68 2.80 -31.86
CA ARG A 132 10.95 1.80 -30.80
C ARG A 132 10.55 2.35 -29.43
N GLY A 133 9.30 2.10 -29.04
CA GLY A 133 8.84 2.37 -27.69
C GLY A 133 9.61 1.52 -26.66
N VAL A 134 10.03 2.12 -25.55
CA VAL A 134 10.53 1.38 -24.37
C VAL A 134 9.36 0.55 -23.83
N PRO A 135 9.55 -0.72 -23.42
CA PRO A 135 8.48 -1.53 -22.83
C PRO A 135 8.12 -1.01 -21.42
N TYR A 136 7.40 0.11 -21.35
CA TYR A 136 7.12 0.88 -20.14
C TYR A 136 6.45 0.02 -19.05
N GLY A 137 5.53 -0.89 -19.43
CA GLY A 137 4.87 -1.79 -18.47
C GLY A 137 5.83 -2.74 -17.73
N LEU A 138 6.89 -3.18 -18.40
CA LEU A 138 7.94 -3.99 -17.78
C LEU A 138 8.89 -3.11 -16.95
N MET A 139 9.32 -1.97 -17.50
CA MET A 139 10.41 -1.15 -16.96
C MET A 139 9.99 -0.07 -15.94
N THR A 140 8.78 -0.18 -15.39
CA THR A 140 8.22 0.76 -14.40
C THR A 140 8.65 0.48 -12.97
N ARG A 141 9.11 -0.73 -12.68
CA ARG A 141 9.54 -1.13 -11.34
C ARG A 141 10.57 -2.24 -11.38
N THR A 142 11.44 -2.24 -10.39
CA THR A 142 12.35 -3.35 -10.12
C THR A 142 11.55 -4.59 -9.69
N ARG A 143 11.95 -5.76 -10.20
CA ARG A 143 11.41 -7.07 -9.85
C ARG A 143 12.57 -8.00 -9.54
N GLU A 144 12.67 -8.44 -8.29
CA GLU A 144 13.73 -9.35 -7.86
C GLU A 144 13.63 -10.72 -8.56
N SER A 145 12.42 -11.28 -8.67
CA SER A 145 12.20 -12.58 -9.31
C SER A 145 10.84 -12.63 -10.01
N CYS A 146 10.85 -13.02 -11.28
CA CYS A 146 9.66 -13.26 -12.09
C CYS A 146 9.96 -14.24 -13.22
N THR A 147 8.93 -14.62 -13.96
CA THR A 147 9.03 -15.42 -15.18
C THR A 147 8.09 -14.85 -16.23
N VAL A 148 8.19 -15.34 -17.47
CA VAL A 148 7.28 -14.94 -18.55
C VAL A 148 5.82 -15.29 -18.25
N ARG A 149 5.57 -16.16 -17.25
CA ARG A 149 4.23 -16.55 -16.79
C ARG A 149 3.56 -15.51 -15.90
N ASN A 150 4.30 -14.78 -15.09
CA ASN A 150 3.74 -13.84 -14.10
C ASN A 150 4.16 -12.37 -14.30
N ALA A 151 5.01 -12.07 -15.29
CA ALA A 151 5.39 -10.72 -15.66
C ALA A 151 5.30 -10.52 -17.19
N PRO A 152 5.16 -9.27 -17.67
CA PRO A 152 5.04 -8.95 -19.10
C PRO A 152 6.41 -9.01 -19.81
N LEU A 153 7.20 -10.07 -19.58
CA LEU A 153 8.54 -10.21 -20.16
C LEU A 153 8.49 -10.32 -21.70
N ILE A 154 7.41 -10.91 -22.21
CA ILE A 154 7.17 -11.11 -23.65
C ILE A 154 7.04 -9.79 -24.43
N ASP A 155 6.84 -8.66 -23.74
CA ASP A 155 6.85 -7.32 -24.36
C ASP A 155 8.28 -6.78 -24.56
N SER A 156 9.34 -7.50 -24.12
CA SER A 156 10.75 -7.14 -24.35
C SER A 156 11.53 -8.34 -24.92
N LEU A 157 11.69 -8.36 -26.25
CA LEU A 157 12.30 -9.47 -27.00
C LEU A 157 13.66 -9.16 -27.64
N THR A 158 14.27 -8.03 -27.31
CA THR A 158 15.67 -7.74 -27.71
C THR A 158 16.66 -8.53 -26.85
N PRO A 159 17.86 -8.88 -27.35
CA PRO A 159 18.82 -9.68 -26.61
C PRO A 159 19.71 -8.83 -25.69
N HIS A 160 19.62 -7.49 -25.69
CA HIS A 160 20.48 -6.58 -24.92
C HIS A 160 20.23 -6.62 -23.41
N LYS A 161 20.54 -7.76 -22.80
CA LYS A 161 20.28 -8.16 -21.42
C LYS A 161 21.45 -9.01 -20.93
N MET A 162 21.47 -9.26 -19.62
CA MET A 162 22.47 -10.12 -19.00
C MET A 162 21.90 -11.53 -18.83
N PHE A 163 22.63 -12.54 -19.26
CA PHE A 163 22.24 -13.95 -19.21
C PHE A 163 23.29 -14.75 -18.47
N ARG A 164 22.88 -15.71 -17.64
CA ARG A 164 23.81 -16.65 -17.05
C ARG A 164 24.42 -17.52 -18.16
N THR A 165 25.75 -17.50 -18.27
CA THR A 165 26.46 -18.15 -19.39
C THR A 165 26.18 -19.65 -19.42
N ALA A 166 26.21 -20.29 -18.26
CA ALA A 166 25.89 -21.71 -18.11
C ALA A 166 24.45 -22.03 -18.57
N PHE A 167 23.47 -21.20 -18.19
CA PHE A 167 22.06 -21.37 -18.58
C PHE A 167 21.89 -21.39 -20.10
N LEU A 168 22.54 -20.48 -20.83
CA LEU A 168 22.47 -20.47 -22.30
C LEU A 168 23.07 -21.75 -22.89
N ARG A 169 24.23 -22.19 -22.39
CA ARG A 169 24.94 -23.38 -22.88
C ARG A 169 24.21 -24.69 -22.56
N GLU A 170 23.77 -24.86 -21.33
CA GLU A 170 23.08 -26.08 -20.84
C GLU A 170 21.76 -26.33 -21.57
N HIS A 171 21.05 -25.26 -21.94
CA HIS A 171 19.78 -25.36 -22.66
C HIS A 171 19.90 -25.22 -24.18
N GLY A 172 21.11 -25.05 -24.72
CA GLY A 172 21.33 -24.88 -26.16
C GLY A 172 20.61 -23.64 -26.72
N ILE A 173 20.52 -22.56 -25.94
CA ILE A 173 19.83 -21.34 -26.34
C ILE A 173 20.79 -20.51 -27.21
N ALA A 174 20.57 -20.55 -28.52
CA ALA A 174 21.36 -19.83 -29.52
C ALA A 174 20.46 -19.04 -30.48
N HIS A 175 21.02 -17.97 -31.04
CA HIS A 175 20.39 -17.21 -32.12
C HIS A 175 20.37 -18.07 -33.38
N PRO A 176 19.30 -18.01 -34.21
CA PRO A 176 19.37 -18.60 -35.55
C PRO A 176 20.46 -17.91 -36.39
N GLU A 177 21.21 -18.69 -37.14
CA GLU A 177 22.30 -18.20 -38.01
C GLU A 177 21.82 -17.90 -39.42
N GLY A 178 22.52 -16.97 -40.08
CA GLY A 178 22.17 -16.46 -41.40
C GLY A 178 21.19 -15.29 -41.35
N PRO A 179 20.76 -14.79 -42.52
CA PRO A 179 19.90 -13.61 -42.61
C PRO A 179 18.47 -13.91 -42.10
N TRP A 180 18.30 -13.87 -40.79
CA TRP A 180 17.08 -14.26 -40.08
C TRP A 180 16.48 -13.03 -39.41
N ILE A 181 15.43 -12.47 -39.98
CA ILE A 181 14.69 -11.39 -39.32
C ILE A 181 13.96 -11.97 -38.09
N LEU A 182 13.95 -11.23 -36.97
CA LEU A 182 13.39 -11.67 -35.69
C LEU A 182 14.22 -12.77 -35.01
N GLU A 183 15.54 -12.79 -35.26
CA GLU A 183 16.46 -13.75 -34.62
C GLU A 183 16.47 -13.57 -33.10
N ASP A 184 16.37 -12.32 -32.67
CA ASP A 184 16.26 -11.90 -31.29
C ASP A 184 14.98 -12.42 -30.64
N GLN A 185 13.84 -12.32 -31.32
CA GLN A 185 12.56 -12.79 -30.79
C GLN A 185 12.57 -14.30 -30.56
N LEU A 186 13.11 -15.06 -31.51
CA LEU A 186 13.23 -16.51 -31.35
C LEU A 186 14.17 -16.87 -30.19
N PHE A 187 15.33 -16.21 -30.11
CA PHE A 187 16.28 -16.38 -29.01
C PHE A 187 15.61 -16.09 -27.65
N MET A 188 14.93 -14.95 -27.52
CA MET A 188 14.30 -14.53 -26.27
C MET A 188 13.11 -15.40 -25.88
N VAL A 189 12.30 -15.86 -26.82
CA VAL A 189 11.21 -16.82 -26.52
C VAL A 189 11.78 -18.12 -25.99
N ARG A 190 12.84 -18.67 -26.62
CA ARG A 190 13.53 -19.87 -26.13
C ARG A 190 14.07 -19.66 -24.71
N ALA A 191 14.72 -18.52 -24.47
CA ALA A 191 15.27 -18.18 -23.17
C ALA A 191 14.18 -18.05 -22.09
N TYR A 192 13.13 -17.27 -22.34
CA TYR A 192 12.05 -17.03 -21.38
C TYR A 192 11.24 -18.26 -21.01
N LEU A 193 11.04 -19.20 -21.95
CA LEU A 193 10.32 -20.45 -21.68
C LEU A 193 11.13 -21.42 -20.81
N LYS A 194 12.47 -21.29 -20.80
CA LYS A 194 13.39 -22.12 -20.00
C LYS A 194 13.83 -21.46 -18.69
N ALA A 195 13.84 -20.14 -18.60
CA ALA A 195 14.29 -19.42 -17.42
C ALA A 195 13.41 -19.72 -16.19
N SER A 196 14.06 -20.05 -15.08
CA SER A 196 13.43 -20.25 -13.78
C SER A 196 13.36 -18.95 -13.00
N VAL A 197 14.39 -18.10 -13.12
CA VAL A 197 14.43 -16.78 -12.46
C VAL A 197 14.83 -15.70 -13.47
N VAL A 198 13.93 -14.74 -13.70
CA VAL A 198 14.23 -13.49 -14.40
C VAL A 198 14.12 -12.33 -13.43
N SER A 199 15.15 -11.49 -13.37
CA SER A 199 15.14 -10.25 -12.60
C SER A 199 15.01 -9.05 -13.54
N VAL A 200 14.38 -7.98 -13.08
CA VAL A 200 14.20 -6.72 -13.82
C VAL A 200 14.70 -5.58 -12.96
N LEU A 201 15.66 -4.81 -13.44
CA LEU A 201 16.14 -3.59 -12.80
C LEU A 201 15.44 -2.39 -13.44
N GLY A 202 14.46 -1.80 -12.74
CA GLY A 202 13.57 -0.77 -13.27
C GLY A 202 13.84 0.65 -12.75
N ASP A 203 14.77 0.78 -11.81
CA ASP A 203 15.15 2.01 -11.10
C ASP A 203 16.46 2.64 -11.62
N TYR A 204 17.14 2.00 -12.58
CA TYR A 204 18.34 2.54 -13.21
C TYR A 204 18.38 2.20 -14.70
N VAL A 205 18.54 3.21 -15.56
CA VAL A 205 18.76 3.00 -17.00
C VAL A 205 20.11 2.33 -17.18
N CYS A 206 20.14 1.13 -17.76
CA CYS A 206 21.35 0.34 -17.96
C CYS A 206 21.87 0.42 -19.40
N TYR A 207 20.97 0.54 -20.36
CA TYR A 207 21.27 0.39 -21.79
C TYR A 207 20.52 1.42 -22.62
N ALA A 208 21.19 2.06 -23.58
CA ALA A 208 20.58 3.05 -24.46
C ALA A 208 20.69 2.60 -25.92
N TYR A 209 19.53 2.41 -26.56
CA TYR A 209 19.44 2.23 -28.00
C TYR A 209 19.61 3.58 -28.69
N TRP A 210 20.56 3.68 -29.62
CA TRP A 210 20.88 4.96 -30.24
C TRP A 210 20.76 4.95 -31.77
N ALA A 211 19.87 5.79 -32.30
CA ALA A 211 19.75 6.00 -33.75
C ALA A 211 21.02 6.64 -34.30
N ARG A 212 21.55 6.09 -35.39
CA ARG A 212 22.68 6.67 -36.12
C ARG A 212 22.22 7.90 -36.91
N GLU A 213 23.10 8.89 -37.02
CA GLU A 213 22.81 10.13 -37.76
C GLU A 213 22.60 9.89 -39.27
N ASP A 214 23.18 8.81 -39.81
CA ASP A 214 23.05 8.40 -41.21
C ASP A 214 21.78 7.56 -41.49
N ALA A 215 20.99 7.20 -40.47
CA ALA A 215 19.80 6.37 -40.56
C ALA A 215 19.99 4.96 -41.16
N GLU A 216 21.23 4.43 -41.20
CA GLU A 216 21.57 3.12 -41.75
C GLU A 216 21.57 1.99 -40.70
N ASN A 217 20.83 2.12 -39.59
CA ASN A 217 20.71 1.02 -38.63
C ASN A 217 20.13 -0.23 -39.31
N ALA A 218 20.57 -1.43 -38.93
CA ALA A 218 20.20 -2.72 -39.57
C ALA A 218 18.68 -3.01 -39.65
N GLY A 219 17.84 -2.22 -38.97
CA GLY A 219 16.38 -2.32 -39.00
C GLY A 219 15.65 -1.42 -40.03
N THR A 220 16.33 -0.59 -40.83
CA THR A 220 15.67 0.40 -41.74
C THR A 220 15.46 -0.09 -43.18
N ALA A 221 15.83 -1.33 -43.51
CA ALA A 221 15.72 -1.88 -44.87
C ALA A 221 14.33 -2.49 -45.17
N ALA A 222 13.75 -2.18 -46.34
CA ALA A 222 12.48 -2.75 -46.82
C ALA A 222 12.41 -4.29 -46.69
N MET A 223 11.32 -4.79 -46.11
CA MET A 223 11.16 -6.20 -45.74
C MET A 223 10.28 -6.96 -46.73
N ASP A 224 10.61 -8.23 -46.97
CA ASP A 224 9.73 -9.18 -47.66
C ASP A 224 8.74 -9.79 -46.64
N PRO A 225 7.42 -9.62 -46.81
CA PRO A 225 6.42 -10.21 -45.92
C PRO A 225 6.56 -11.72 -45.73
N ARG A 226 6.81 -12.48 -46.81
CA ARG A 226 6.85 -13.95 -46.75
C ARG A 226 8.00 -14.42 -45.87
N ARG A 227 9.16 -13.78 -45.98
CA ARG A 227 10.33 -14.07 -45.14
C ARG A 227 10.09 -13.68 -43.69
N TYR A 228 9.56 -12.48 -43.46
CA TYR A 228 9.28 -11.97 -42.12
C TYR A 228 8.28 -12.86 -41.36
N TYR A 229 7.14 -13.14 -41.98
CA TYR A 229 6.08 -13.95 -41.38
C TYR A 229 6.44 -15.45 -41.35
N GLY A 230 7.27 -15.92 -42.28
CA GLY A 230 7.90 -17.25 -42.19
C GLY A 230 8.74 -17.41 -40.92
N ASN A 231 9.55 -16.41 -40.57
CA ASN A 231 10.30 -16.44 -39.31
C ASN A 231 9.40 -16.26 -38.09
N LEU A 232 8.36 -15.43 -38.17
CA LEU A 232 7.36 -15.27 -37.10
C LEU A 232 6.61 -16.58 -36.81
N ARG A 233 6.28 -17.37 -37.84
CA ARG A 233 5.70 -18.72 -37.72
C ARG A 233 6.54 -19.58 -36.78
N GLU A 234 7.85 -19.62 -36.97
CA GLU A 234 8.77 -20.40 -36.13
C GLU A 234 8.82 -19.90 -34.68
N VAL A 235 8.75 -18.58 -34.48
CA VAL A 235 8.67 -17.99 -33.14
C VAL A 235 7.39 -18.43 -32.43
N MET A 236 6.23 -18.34 -33.10
CA MET A 236 4.95 -18.75 -32.54
C MET A 236 4.86 -20.27 -32.34
N ALA A 237 5.40 -21.07 -33.26
CA ALA A 237 5.53 -22.52 -33.11
C ALA A 237 6.36 -22.89 -31.87
N THR A 238 7.43 -22.13 -31.59
CA THR A 238 8.22 -22.30 -30.36
C THR A 238 7.40 -22.02 -29.10
N VAL A 239 6.53 -20.99 -29.12
CA VAL A 239 5.58 -20.73 -28.01
C VAL A 239 4.61 -21.89 -27.83
N VAL A 240 4.02 -22.39 -28.93
CA VAL A 240 3.08 -23.52 -28.91
C VAL A 240 3.75 -24.78 -28.38
N ALA A 241 4.97 -25.09 -28.81
CA ALA A 241 5.73 -26.24 -28.36
C ALA A 241 6.15 -26.14 -26.88
N GLY A 242 6.44 -24.92 -26.39
CA GLY A 242 6.88 -24.68 -25.02
C GLY A 242 5.77 -24.48 -23.99
N THR A 243 4.49 -24.51 -24.41
CA THR A 243 3.33 -24.28 -23.53
C THR A 243 2.24 -25.31 -23.77
N GLY A 244 1.35 -25.55 -22.79
CA GLY A 244 0.10 -26.28 -23.01
C GLY A 244 -1.00 -25.37 -23.60
N PRO A 245 -2.04 -25.92 -24.24
CA PRO A 245 -3.19 -25.12 -24.64
C PRO A 245 -3.87 -24.49 -23.41
N GLY A 246 -4.27 -23.23 -23.53
CA GLY A 246 -4.97 -22.51 -22.47
C GLY A 246 -4.50 -21.06 -22.30
N PRO A 247 -4.94 -20.38 -21.22
CA PRO A 247 -4.77 -18.94 -21.05
C PRO A 247 -3.31 -18.45 -21.07
N GLU A 248 -2.35 -19.27 -20.63
CA GLU A 248 -0.93 -18.93 -20.67
C GLU A 248 -0.44 -18.79 -22.11
N ARG A 249 -0.66 -19.83 -22.94
CA ARG A 249 -0.30 -19.82 -24.36
C ARG A 249 -1.00 -18.68 -25.09
N ASP A 250 -2.31 -18.53 -24.86
CA ASP A 250 -3.11 -17.51 -25.54
C ASP A 250 -2.58 -16.11 -25.25
N ARG A 251 -2.16 -15.84 -24.00
CA ARG A 251 -1.57 -14.54 -23.63
C ARG A 251 -0.24 -14.28 -24.34
N LEU A 252 0.63 -15.30 -24.48
CA LEU A 252 1.91 -15.14 -25.17
C LEU A 252 1.70 -14.91 -26.68
N LEU A 253 0.84 -15.71 -27.32
CA LEU A 253 0.51 -15.55 -28.74
C LEU A 253 -0.16 -14.21 -29.03
N ARG A 254 -1.00 -13.70 -28.12
CA ARG A 254 -1.67 -12.40 -28.26
C ARG A 254 -0.70 -11.24 -28.44
N ARG A 255 0.50 -11.29 -27.84
CA ARG A 255 1.54 -10.27 -28.06
C ARG A 255 1.95 -10.22 -29.52
N PHE A 256 2.28 -11.36 -30.12
CA PHE A 256 2.71 -11.44 -31.51
C PHE A 256 1.55 -11.04 -32.44
N TYR A 257 0.35 -11.51 -32.13
CA TYR A 257 -0.83 -11.16 -32.92
C TYR A 257 -1.13 -9.66 -32.90
N ARG A 258 -0.98 -9.00 -31.76
CA ARG A 258 -1.16 -7.55 -31.64
C ARG A 258 -0.06 -6.77 -32.36
N VAL A 259 1.21 -7.10 -32.08
CA VAL A 259 2.36 -6.26 -32.45
C VAL A 259 2.85 -6.55 -33.86
N GLU A 260 3.06 -7.82 -34.19
CA GLU A 260 3.70 -8.20 -35.46
C GLU A 260 2.70 -8.49 -36.58
N MET A 261 1.41 -8.65 -36.25
CA MET A 261 0.35 -8.97 -37.23
C MET A 261 -0.67 -7.83 -37.35
N LEU A 262 -1.61 -7.69 -36.39
CA LEU A 262 -2.74 -6.76 -36.49
C LEU A 262 -2.36 -5.28 -36.53
N HIS A 263 -1.23 -4.90 -35.91
CA HIS A 263 -0.73 -3.53 -36.00
C HIS A 263 -0.22 -3.20 -37.41
N ARG A 264 0.35 -4.20 -38.10
CA ARG A 264 0.94 -4.05 -39.45
C ARG A 264 -0.07 -4.10 -40.59
N LEU A 265 -1.31 -4.51 -40.32
CA LEU A 265 -2.41 -4.55 -41.30
C LEU A 265 -3.19 -3.21 -41.44
N GLY A 266 -2.70 -2.12 -40.84
CA GLY A 266 -3.37 -0.82 -40.91
C GLY A 266 -2.65 0.20 -41.81
N GLU A 267 -3.37 1.20 -42.33
CA GLU A 267 -2.75 2.43 -42.84
C GLU A 267 -1.97 3.15 -41.72
N PRO A 268 -0.71 3.56 -41.96
CA PRO A 268 0.03 4.34 -40.99
C PRO A 268 -0.63 5.70 -40.77
N PRO A 269 -0.84 6.14 -39.52
CA PRO A 269 -1.08 7.54 -39.20
C PRO A 269 0.05 8.42 -39.77
N ARG A 270 -0.25 9.66 -40.16
CA ARG A 270 0.78 10.66 -40.51
C ARG A 270 1.87 10.67 -39.42
N GLY A 271 3.10 10.34 -39.79
CA GLY A 271 4.26 10.33 -38.89
C GLY A 271 4.57 9.02 -38.15
N LEU A 272 3.73 7.99 -38.27
CA LEU A 272 4.09 6.61 -37.90
C LEU A 272 4.51 5.88 -39.17
N LEU A 273 5.80 5.96 -39.51
CA LEU A 273 6.33 5.10 -40.56
C LEU A 273 6.11 3.65 -40.12
N VAL A 274 5.47 2.82 -40.96
CA VAL A 274 5.82 1.40 -41.01
C VAL A 274 7.24 1.38 -41.57
N ASP A 275 8.21 1.69 -40.71
CA ASP A 275 9.62 1.72 -41.04
C ASP A 275 10.24 0.41 -40.57
N PRO A 276 10.61 -0.49 -41.49
CA PRO A 276 10.60 -0.33 -42.95
C PRO A 276 9.30 -0.85 -43.62
N PRO A 277 8.89 -0.30 -44.78
CA PRO A 277 7.68 -0.72 -45.50
C PRO A 277 7.85 -2.10 -46.15
N PHE A 278 6.74 -2.82 -46.32
CA PHE A 278 6.70 -4.11 -47.02
C PHE A 278 6.70 -3.92 -48.54
N ARG A 279 7.32 -4.87 -49.28
CA ARG A 279 7.32 -4.88 -50.75
C ARG A 279 6.00 -5.36 -51.38
N ASP A 280 5.23 -6.19 -50.68
CA ASP A 280 3.96 -6.79 -51.13
C ASP A 280 2.84 -6.58 -50.09
N ASP A 281 1.58 -6.87 -50.45
CA ASP A 281 0.44 -6.84 -49.53
C ASP A 281 0.54 -7.94 -48.44
N PRO A 282 0.67 -7.57 -47.16
CA PRO A 282 0.83 -8.53 -46.07
C PRO A 282 -0.47 -9.26 -45.67
N PHE A 283 -1.65 -8.86 -46.15
CA PHE A 283 -2.95 -9.34 -45.64
C PHE A 283 -3.08 -10.87 -45.66
N GLU A 284 -2.85 -11.51 -46.81
CA GLU A 284 -3.02 -12.96 -46.96
C GLU A 284 -2.06 -13.76 -46.07
N VAL A 285 -0.80 -13.35 -46.00
CA VAL A 285 0.20 -14.05 -45.18
C VAL A 285 -0.13 -13.95 -43.69
N VAL A 286 -0.67 -12.82 -43.25
CA VAL A 286 -1.13 -12.63 -41.87
C VAL A 286 -2.39 -13.45 -41.59
N ARG A 287 -3.32 -13.53 -42.55
CA ARG A 287 -4.53 -14.37 -42.44
C ARG A 287 -4.17 -15.85 -42.28
N GLU A 288 -3.26 -16.37 -43.11
CA GLU A 288 -2.76 -17.75 -43.02
C GLU A 288 -2.18 -18.05 -41.62
N LEU A 289 -1.35 -17.14 -41.08
CA LEU A 289 -0.82 -17.29 -39.72
C LEU A 289 -1.91 -17.21 -38.64
N ALA A 290 -2.93 -16.37 -38.84
CA ALA A 290 -4.03 -16.26 -37.90
C ALA A 290 -4.84 -17.56 -37.85
N GLU A 291 -5.10 -18.17 -39.00
CA GLU A 291 -5.78 -19.48 -39.11
C GLU A 291 -4.97 -20.61 -38.47
N GLU A 292 -3.65 -20.55 -38.57
CA GLU A 292 -2.74 -21.57 -38.02
C GLU A 292 -2.60 -21.49 -36.49
N PHE A 293 -2.47 -20.29 -35.91
CA PHE A 293 -2.08 -20.13 -34.50
C PHE A 293 -3.14 -19.50 -33.59
N MET A 294 -4.10 -18.73 -34.13
CA MET A 294 -4.96 -17.89 -33.30
C MET A 294 -6.25 -18.61 -32.94
N THR A 295 -6.38 -18.92 -31.64
CA THR A 295 -7.59 -19.52 -31.07
C THR A 295 -8.63 -18.44 -30.74
N ASP A 296 -9.86 -18.87 -30.44
CA ASP A 296 -10.88 -17.97 -29.90
C ASP A 296 -10.46 -17.36 -28.55
N GLY A 297 -9.65 -18.07 -27.74
CA GLY A 297 -9.07 -17.52 -26.51
C GLY A 297 -8.05 -16.40 -26.76
N VAL A 298 -7.27 -16.48 -27.85
CA VAL A 298 -6.41 -15.37 -28.29
C VAL A 298 -7.28 -14.18 -28.73
N HIS A 299 -8.26 -14.43 -29.61
CA HIS A 299 -9.15 -13.42 -30.17
C HIS A 299 -9.96 -12.67 -29.10
N THR A 300 -10.65 -13.41 -28.23
CA THR A 300 -11.53 -12.84 -27.19
C THR A 300 -10.77 -11.98 -26.18
N GLY A 301 -9.49 -12.29 -25.93
CA GLY A 301 -8.67 -11.48 -25.01
C GLY A 301 -7.97 -10.28 -25.65
N LEU A 302 -8.19 -9.99 -26.94
CA LEU A 302 -7.80 -8.73 -27.57
C LEU A 302 -8.73 -7.60 -27.10
N ALA A 303 -8.21 -6.37 -27.03
CA ALA A 303 -9.04 -5.20 -26.83
C ALA A 303 -9.87 -4.89 -28.08
N ALA A 304 -10.93 -4.10 -27.94
CA ALA A 304 -11.98 -3.92 -28.93
C ALA A 304 -11.47 -3.60 -30.34
N VAL A 305 -10.58 -2.60 -30.49
CA VAL A 305 -10.01 -2.24 -31.80
C VAL A 305 -9.25 -3.41 -32.44
N GLN A 306 -8.40 -4.11 -31.68
CA GLN A 306 -7.67 -5.25 -32.22
C GLN A 306 -8.60 -6.45 -32.49
N ARG A 307 -9.62 -6.65 -31.66
CA ARG A 307 -10.63 -7.70 -31.83
C ARG A 307 -11.45 -7.48 -33.10
N THR A 308 -11.81 -6.24 -33.42
CA THR A 308 -12.43 -5.88 -34.71
C THR A 308 -11.53 -6.21 -35.89
N ARG A 309 -10.24 -5.80 -35.86
CA ARG A 309 -9.29 -6.14 -36.94
C ARG A 309 -9.14 -7.65 -37.10
N SER A 310 -9.09 -8.37 -35.99
CA SER A 310 -9.04 -9.83 -35.96
C SER A 310 -10.29 -10.49 -36.57
N ALA A 311 -11.49 -9.95 -36.30
CA ALA A 311 -12.73 -10.43 -36.92
C ALA A 311 -12.72 -10.24 -38.44
N LEU A 312 -12.42 -9.03 -38.91
CA LEU A 312 -12.36 -8.72 -40.35
C LEU A 312 -11.29 -9.55 -41.08
N LEU A 313 -10.15 -9.81 -40.44
CA LEU A 313 -9.12 -10.70 -40.98
C LEU A 313 -9.64 -12.15 -41.10
N ARG A 314 -10.28 -12.69 -40.06
CA ARG A 314 -10.82 -14.06 -40.03
C ARG A 314 -12.00 -14.26 -41.01
N GLU A 315 -12.76 -13.20 -41.28
CA GLU A 315 -13.86 -13.19 -42.25
C GLU A 315 -13.39 -12.92 -43.69
N ASN A 316 -12.10 -12.69 -43.91
CA ASN A 316 -11.52 -12.32 -45.20
C ASN A 316 -12.16 -11.06 -45.82
N ARG A 317 -12.21 -9.97 -45.04
CA ARG A 317 -12.84 -8.68 -45.40
C ARG A 317 -11.83 -7.52 -45.45
N PRO A 318 -10.89 -7.52 -46.41
CA PRO A 318 -9.79 -6.55 -46.45
C PRO A 318 -10.27 -5.11 -46.73
N ALA A 319 -11.31 -4.92 -47.54
CA ALA A 319 -11.83 -3.58 -47.85
C ALA A 319 -12.40 -2.88 -46.59
N GLU A 320 -13.17 -3.61 -45.79
CA GLU A 320 -13.71 -3.10 -44.53
C GLU A 320 -12.62 -2.92 -43.47
N LEU A 321 -11.56 -3.74 -43.48
CA LEU A 321 -10.39 -3.52 -42.62
C LEU A 321 -9.67 -2.21 -42.96
N THR A 322 -9.49 -1.92 -44.26
CA THR A 322 -8.94 -0.64 -44.73
C THR A 322 -9.82 0.53 -44.29
N GLU A 323 -11.13 0.44 -44.52
CA GLU A 323 -12.07 1.50 -44.12
C GLU A 323 -12.11 1.71 -42.59
N PHE A 324 -12.13 0.63 -41.80
CA PHE A 324 -12.03 0.70 -40.34
C PHE A 324 -10.76 1.40 -39.88
N THR A 325 -9.64 1.13 -40.56
CA THR A 325 -8.37 1.77 -40.22
C THR A 325 -8.37 3.24 -40.59
N ARG A 326 -8.83 3.60 -41.79
CA ARG A 326 -8.95 4.97 -42.27
C ARG A 326 -9.73 5.86 -41.30
N ARG A 327 -10.84 5.35 -40.74
CA ARG A 327 -11.68 6.05 -39.75
C ARG A 327 -10.99 6.34 -38.41
N GLN A 328 -9.84 5.72 -38.15
CA GLN A 328 -9.07 5.88 -36.91
C GLN A 328 -7.79 6.70 -37.10
N THR A 329 -7.40 6.97 -38.35
CA THR A 329 -6.13 7.59 -38.71
C THR A 329 -5.96 8.97 -38.07
N ASP A 330 -7.02 9.78 -38.07
CA ASP A 330 -7.00 11.16 -37.56
C ASP A 330 -7.26 11.25 -36.05
N LEU A 331 -7.47 10.11 -35.39
CA LEU A 331 -7.71 10.07 -33.95
C LEU A 331 -6.39 10.25 -33.19
N SER A 332 -6.20 11.43 -32.60
CA SER A 332 -5.05 11.82 -31.79
C SER A 332 -5.39 11.86 -30.29
N ALA A 333 -4.37 11.90 -29.42
CA ALA A 333 -4.59 12.25 -28.01
C ALA A 333 -4.42 13.76 -27.83
N ARG A 334 -5.22 14.34 -26.94
CA ARG A 334 -5.07 15.73 -26.49
C ARG A 334 -5.10 15.80 -24.99
N CYS A 335 -4.36 16.75 -24.43
CA CYS A 335 -4.27 16.94 -23.00
C CYS A 335 -4.19 18.43 -22.65
N ALA A 336 -5.11 18.88 -21.79
CA ALA A 336 -5.12 20.22 -21.24
C ALA A 336 -4.71 20.18 -19.76
N ILE A 337 -3.90 21.14 -19.31
CA ILE A 337 -3.64 21.41 -17.90
C ILE A 337 -4.78 22.31 -17.38
N GLU A 338 -5.31 21.98 -16.21
CA GLU A 338 -6.31 22.79 -15.52
C GLU A 338 -5.65 23.68 -14.45
N ARG A 339 -4.67 23.14 -13.72
CA ARG A 339 -3.90 23.85 -12.69
C ARG A 339 -2.49 23.26 -12.59
N ALA A 340 -1.51 24.09 -12.28
CA ALA A 340 -0.15 23.68 -11.94
C ALA A 340 0.35 24.46 -10.71
N GLY A 341 1.20 23.84 -9.89
CA GLY A 341 1.72 24.47 -8.69
C GLY A 341 2.74 23.61 -7.94
N TRP A 342 3.47 24.23 -7.01
CA TRP A 342 4.27 23.49 -6.04
C TRP A 342 3.38 23.03 -4.88
N SER A 343 3.52 21.75 -4.52
CA SER A 343 3.04 21.22 -3.25
C SER A 343 4.22 20.47 -2.65
N ARG A 344 4.68 20.91 -1.47
CA ARG A 344 5.93 20.42 -0.85
C ARG A 344 7.13 20.67 -1.79
N ASP A 345 7.95 19.65 -1.98
CA ASP A 345 9.07 19.57 -2.90
C ASP A 345 8.65 18.99 -4.27
N ARG A 346 7.35 18.93 -4.58
CA ARG A 346 6.83 18.31 -5.80
C ARG A 346 6.15 19.32 -6.70
N PHE A 347 6.47 19.27 -7.98
CA PHE A 347 5.73 19.95 -9.02
C PHE A 347 4.44 19.17 -9.28
N THR A 348 3.29 19.81 -9.11
CA THR A 348 1.97 19.19 -9.29
C THR A 348 1.21 19.82 -10.44
N ALA A 349 0.48 19.00 -11.20
CA ALA A 349 -0.42 19.47 -12.23
C ALA A 349 -1.70 18.61 -12.30
N SER A 350 -2.87 19.24 -12.42
CA SER A 350 -4.12 18.58 -12.77
C SER A 350 -4.41 18.75 -14.26
N PHE A 351 -4.97 17.71 -14.89
CA PHE A 351 -5.15 17.68 -16.33
C PHE A 351 -6.38 16.86 -16.76
N THR A 352 -6.84 17.13 -17.97
CA THR A 352 -7.80 16.31 -18.71
C THR A 352 -7.14 15.78 -19.98
N ALA A 353 -7.39 14.53 -20.33
CA ALA A 353 -6.91 13.90 -21.55
C ALA A 353 -8.04 13.17 -22.27
N ARG A 354 -8.12 13.30 -23.60
CA ARG A 354 -9.16 12.69 -24.44
C ARG A 354 -8.63 12.37 -25.84
N PHE A 355 -9.33 11.48 -26.54
CA PHE A 355 -9.09 11.24 -27.96
C PHE A 355 -9.89 12.24 -28.81
N ALA A 356 -9.24 12.87 -29.79
CA ALA A 356 -9.81 13.94 -30.62
C ALA A 356 -9.38 13.82 -32.10
N GLY A 357 -10.18 14.33 -33.03
CA GLY A 357 -9.83 14.43 -34.46
C GLY A 357 -8.85 15.57 -34.79
N GLU A 358 -8.48 15.68 -36.08
CA GLU A 358 -7.69 16.83 -36.58
C GLU A 358 -8.47 18.15 -36.40
N PRO A 359 -7.80 19.28 -36.08
CA PRO A 359 -8.43 20.60 -36.13
C PRO A 359 -8.92 20.92 -37.55
N GLY A 360 -10.06 21.61 -37.67
CA GLY A 360 -10.46 22.18 -38.96
C GLY A 360 -9.47 23.26 -39.44
N PRO A 361 -9.52 23.67 -40.72
CA PRO A 361 -8.61 24.66 -41.32
C PRO A 361 -8.57 26.02 -40.60
N ASP A 362 -9.60 26.36 -39.82
CA ASP A 362 -9.67 27.59 -39.02
C ASP A 362 -9.13 27.41 -37.58
N GLY A 363 -8.50 26.27 -37.27
CA GLY A 363 -8.05 25.92 -35.92
C GLY A 363 -9.18 25.54 -34.95
N ALA A 364 -10.45 25.77 -35.33
CA ALA A 364 -11.62 25.36 -34.58
C ALA A 364 -11.77 23.82 -34.56
N HIS A 365 -12.13 23.29 -33.40
CA HIS A 365 -12.37 21.85 -33.21
C HIS A 365 -13.86 21.56 -33.40
N ASP A 366 -14.18 20.66 -34.33
CA ASP A 366 -15.54 20.34 -34.79
C ASP A 366 -16.29 19.32 -33.90
N GLY A 367 -15.74 18.95 -32.75
CA GLY A 367 -16.29 17.90 -31.89
C GLY A 367 -16.00 16.47 -32.34
N SER A 368 -15.22 16.27 -33.41
CA SER A 368 -14.77 14.95 -33.85
C SER A 368 -13.75 14.34 -32.86
N GLY A 369 -13.93 13.05 -32.53
CA GLY A 369 -13.09 12.32 -31.59
C GLY A 369 -13.70 10.96 -31.25
N LEU A 370 -13.09 10.23 -30.30
CA LEU A 370 -13.59 8.91 -29.93
C LEU A 370 -14.89 9.06 -29.15
N LEU A 371 -15.97 8.51 -29.70
CA LEU A 371 -17.27 8.39 -29.04
C LEU A 371 -17.58 6.92 -28.78
N LEU A 372 -18.35 6.70 -27.71
CA LEU A 372 -18.97 5.42 -27.41
C LEU A 372 -20.49 5.56 -27.48
N ALA A 373 -21.17 4.50 -27.88
CA ALA A 373 -22.62 4.41 -27.85
C ALA A 373 -23.06 3.68 -26.57
N ARG A 374 -23.74 4.38 -25.66
CA ARG A 374 -24.37 3.80 -24.47
C ARG A 374 -25.78 3.32 -24.79
N ARG A 375 -26.06 2.05 -24.50
CA ARG A 375 -27.39 1.42 -24.62
C ARG A 375 -27.70 0.70 -23.30
N GLY A 376 -28.52 1.31 -22.45
CA GLY A 376 -28.71 0.84 -21.08
C GLY A 376 -27.42 0.98 -20.26
N ASP A 377 -26.96 -0.12 -19.67
CA ASP A 377 -25.72 -0.25 -18.90
C ASP A 377 -24.49 -0.66 -19.73
N ARG A 378 -24.67 -0.92 -21.04
CA ARG A 378 -23.62 -1.35 -21.96
C ARG A 378 -23.11 -0.22 -22.83
N TYR A 379 -21.83 -0.31 -23.19
CA TYR A 379 -21.10 0.66 -23.98
C TYR A 379 -20.47 -0.02 -25.20
N PHE A 380 -20.62 0.60 -26.37
CA PHE A 380 -20.13 0.07 -27.64
C PHE A 380 -19.26 1.11 -28.35
N LEU A 381 -18.37 0.69 -29.26
CA LEU A 381 -17.75 1.63 -30.20
C LEU A 381 -18.86 2.36 -30.99
N ALA A 382 -18.71 3.66 -31.19
CA ALA A 382 -19.73 4.46 -31.85
C ALA A 382 -19.95 4.02 -33.32
N PRO A 383 -21.18 4.22 -33.85
CA PRO A 383 -21.53 3.99 -35.26
C PRO A 383 -20.56 4.64 -36.25
N SER A 384 -20.03 5.83 -35.94
CA SER A 384 -19.05 6.52 -36.78
C SER A 384 -17.81 5.68 -37.11
N LEU A 385 -17.41 4.75 -36.23
CA LEU A 385 -16.30 3.83 -36.46
C LEU A 385 -16.70 2.49 -37.08
N THR A 386 -17.96 2.06 -36.94
CA THR A 386 -18.36 0.66 -37.16
C THR A 386 -19.45 0.47 -38.22
N ASP A 387 -20.25 1.50 -38.53
CA ASP A 387 -21.34 1.40 -39.49
C ASP A 387 -20.83 1.13 -40.91
N GLY A 388 -21.43 0.13 -41.56
CA GLY A 388 -21.01 -0.34 -42.89
C GLY A 388 -19.71 -1.15 -42.90
N VAL A 389 -19.00 -1.23 -41.77
CA VAL A 389 -17.80 -2.06 -41.59
C VAL A 389 -18.18 -3.38 -40.91
N LEU A 390 -18.90 -3.31 -39.80
CA LEU A 390 -19.36 -4.47 -39.03
C LEU A 390 -20.89 -4.55 -39.02
N SER A 391 -21.41 -5.77 -39.01
CA SER A 391 -22.83 -6.05 -38.83
C SER A 391 -23.24 -6.05 -37.34
N GLU A 392 -22.31 -6.40 -36.45
CA GLU A 392 -22.55 -6.47 -35.00
C GLU A 392 -21.87 -5.32 -34.24
N PRO A 393 -22.53 -4.73 -33.21
CA PRO A 393 -21.92 -3.73 -32.35
C PRO A 393 -20.72 -4.27 -31.54
N VAL A 394 -19.65 -3.48 -31.44
CA VAL A 394 -18.45 -3.87 -30.68
C VAL A 394 -18.57 -3.40 -29.24
N ASP A 395 -18.81 -4.33 -28.31
CA ASP A 395 -18.92 -4.04 -26.87
C ASP A 395 -17.55 -3.67 -26.27
N VAL A 396 -17.52 -2.60 -25.48
CA VAL A 396 -16.35 -2.08 -24.74
C VAL A 396 -16.61 -1.91 -23.23
N THR A 397 -17.74 -2.41 -22.72
CA THR A 397 -18.19 -2.24 -21.33
C THR A 397 -17.13 -2.70 -20.33
N ASP A 398 -16.62 -3.92 -20.49
CA ASP A 398 -15.55 -4.47 -19.63
C ASP A 398 -14.20 -3.79 -19.83
N GLU A 399 -14.05 -3.02 -20.91
CA GLU A 399 -12.85 -2.31 -21.31
C GLU A 399 -12.85 -0.84 -20.86
N LEU A 400 -13.91 -0.33 -20.23
CA LEU A 400 -13.94 1.06 -19.72
C LEU A 400 -12.77 1.34 -18.75
N LYS A 401 -12.39 0.35 -17.93
CA LYS A 401 -11.22 0.43 -17.04
C LYS A 401 -9.87 0.54 -17.75
N SER A 402 -9.82 0.27 -19.06
CA SER A 402 -8.60 0.41 -19.88
C SER A 402 -8.32 1.86 -20.27
N PHE A 403 -9.31 2.76 -20.12
CA PHE A 403 -9.14 4.18 -20.35
C PHE A 403 -8.30 4.79 -19.23
N LYS A 404 -7.06 5.16 -19.56
CA LYS A 404 -6.09 5.73 -18.61
C LYS A 404 -5.11 6.66 -19.31
N ALA A 405 -4.55 7.57 -18.52
CA ALA A 405 -3.45 8.43 -18.93
C ALA A 405 -2.24 8.13 -18.05
N ASP A 406 -1.18 7.60 -18.64
CA ASP A 406 0.12 7.48 -17.98
C ASP A 406 0.93 8.76 -18.25
N VAL A 407 1.57 9.31 -17.22
CA VAL A 407 2.48 10.45 -17.34
C VAL A 407 3.90 9.94 -17.45
N LEU A 408 4.68 10.51 -18.38
CA LEU A 408 6.04 10.12 -18.72
C LEU A 408 6.93 11.37 -18.66
N LEU A 409 7.95 11.34 -17.81
CA LEU A 409 9.03 12.33 -17.82
C LEU A 409 10.11 11.86 -18.77
N HIS A 410 10.26 12.56 -19.89
CA HIS A 410 11.21 12.22 -20.94
C HIS A 410 12.33 13.25 -21.00
N HIS A 411 13.55 12.85 -20.69
CA HIS A 411 14.71 13.72 -20.82
C HIS A 411 15.05 13.93 -22.30
N ALA A 412 15.15 15.18 -22.74
CA ALA A 412 15.30 15.52 -24.16
C ALA A 412 16.59 14.97 -24.77
N GLU A 413 17.71 15.01 -24.03
CA GLU A 413 19.02 14.59 -24.54
C GLU A 413 19.32 13.10 -24.33
N THR A 414 19.18 12.58 -23.11
CA THR A 414 19.50 11.18 -22.79
C THR A 414 18.40 10.17 -23.17
N ALA A 415 17.21 10.66 -23.58
CA ALA A 415 16.02 9.84 -23.82
C ALA A 415 15.59 8.98 -22.61
N HIS A 416 16.03 9.33 -21.40
CA HIS A 416 15.60 8.67 -20.17
C HIS A 416 14.12 8.91 -19.94
N VAL A 417 13.39 7.84 -19.60
CA VAL A 417 11.94 7.93 -19.30
C VAL A 417 11.60 7.39 -17.92
N TRP A 418 10.96 8.24 -17.13
CA TRP A 418 10.45 7.91 -15.79
C TRP A 418 8.95 8.13 -15.71
N LEU A 419 8.28 7.35 -14.86
CA LEU A 419 6.84 7.47 -14.62
C LEU A 419 6.63 8.06 -13.23
N PRO A 420 6.30 9.35 -13.11
CA PRO A 420 5.96 9.96 -11.83
C PRO A 420 4.66 9.40 -11.26
N GLU A 421 4.43 9.64 -9.98
CA GLU A 421 3.17 9.29 -9.34
C GLU A 421 2.02 10.10 -9.96
N ARG A 422 0.93 9.40 -10.27
CA ARG A 422 -0.25 9.97 -10.89
C ARG A 422 -1.51 9.21 -10.49
N GLU A 423 -2.59 9.96 -10.31
CA GLU A 423 -3.93 9.44 -10.10
C GLU A 423 -4.79 9.84 -11.30
N THR A 424 -5.57 8.90 -11.82
CA THR A 424 -6.46 9.14 -12.96
C THR A 424 -7.83 8.51 -12.75
N SER A 425 -8.84 9.12 -13.33
CA SER A 425 -10.23 8.64 -13.34
C SER A 425 -10.85 8.86 -14.70
N LEU A 426 -11.75 7.96 -15.10
CA LEU A 426 -12.53 8.10 -16.33
C LEU A 426 -13.85 8.81 -16.01
N VAL A 427 -14.16 9.83 -16.81
CA VAL A 427 -15.47 10.48 -16.87
C VAL A 427 -16.05 10.22 -18.26
N LEU A 428 -17.34 9.92 -18.33
CA LEU A 428 -18.07 9.76 -19.58
C LEU A 428 -18.99 10.97 -19.73
N GLU A 429 -18.67 11.86 -20.65
CA GLU A 429 -19.43 13.09 -20.92
C GLU A 429 -20.48 12.82 -22.00
N GLU A 430 -21.75 13.14 -21.77
CA GLU A 430 -22.80 12.94 -22.78
C GLU A 430 -22.67 13.96 -23.91
N GLU A 431 -22.80 13.48 -25.14
CA GLU A 431 -22.66 14.30 -26.35
C GLU A 431 -24.03 14.46 -27.01
N PRO A 432 -24.35 15.65 -27.55
CA PRO A 432 -25.56 15.84 -28.33
C PRO A 432 -25.56 14.93 -29.57
N ALA A 433 -26.74 14.48 -30.00
CA ALA A 433 -26.85 13.76 -31.27
C ALA A 433 -26.37 14.67 -32.41
N PRO A 434 -25.51 14.18 -33.33
CA PRO A 434 -25.00 15.00 -34.43
C PRO A 434 -26.11 15.43 -35.38
N ASP A 435 -26.10 16.69 -35.82
CA ASP A 435 -27.06 17.22 -36.80
C ASP A 435 -26.68 16.77 -38.23
N GLY A 436 -27.54 15.96 -38.88
CA GLY A 436 -27.46 15.68 -40.32
C GLY A 436 -27.59 14.21 -40.76
N PRO A 437 -27.62 13.93 -42.08
CA PRO A 437 -27.92 12.61 -42.66
C PRO A 437 -26.84 11.52 -42.46
N ALA A 438 -25.69 11.87 -41.88
CA ALA A 438 -24.62 10.93 -41.49
C ALA A 438 -24.76 10.41 -40.04
N GLY A 439 -25.80 10.83 -39.31
CA GLY A 439 -25.98 10.60 -37.87
C GLY A 439 -27.14 9.67 -37.51
N PHE A 440 -27.22 8.47 -38.10
CA PHE A 440 -28.18 7.47 -37.58
C PHE A 440 -27.71 6.98 -36.21
N VAL A 441 -28.30 7.53 -35.14
CA VAL A 441 -28.17 7.01 -33.78
C VAL A 441 -29.40 6.16 -33.49
N PRO A 442 -29.25 4.83 -33.30
CA PRO A 442 -30.41 3.96 -33.04
C PRO A 442 -31.21 4.44 -31.82
N GLU A 443 -32.53 4.33 -31.89
CA GLU A 443 -33.46 4.76 -30.84
C GLU A 443 -33.05 4.18 -29.47
N GLY A 444 -32.95 5.04 -28.44
CA GLY A 444 -32.47 4.67 -27.10
C GLY A 444 -30.94 4.63 -26.91
N THR A 445 -30.14 5.03 -27.91
CA THR A 445 -28.67 5.15 -27.79
C THR A 445 -28.26 6.57 -27.39
N VAL A 446 -27.37 6.70 -26.41
CA VAL A 446 -26.74 7.97 -26.01
C VAL A 446 -25.26 7.95 -26.37
N LEU A 447 -24.77 8.96 -27.08
CA LEU A 447 -23.35 9.09 -27.36
C LEU A 447 -22.64 9.67 -26.14
N VAL A 448 -21.50 9.08 -25.78
CA VAL A 448 -20.66 9.54 -24.67
C VAL A 448 -19.21 9.64 -25.09
N ARG A 449 -18.51 10.65 -24.57
CA ARG A 449 -17.09 10.86 -24.77
C ARG A 449 -16.29 10.39 -23.56
N PRO A 450 -15.32 9.47 -23.73
CA PRO A 450 -14.37 9.14 -22.69
C PRO A 450 -13.36 10.28 -22.45
N VAL A 451 -13.36 10.83 -21.24
CA VAL A 451 -12.42 11.86 -20.78
C VAL A 451 -11.69 11.36 -19.54
N VAL A 452 -10.36 11.26 -19.60
CA VAL A 452 -9.53 10.89 -18.45
C VAL A 452 -9.12 12.15 -17.71
N ARG A 453 -9.57 12.30 -16.46
CA ARG A 453 -9.10 13.34 -15.53
C ARG A 453 -7.95 12.80 -14.71
N GLY A 454 -6.93 13.61 -14.48
CA GLY A 454 -5.77 13.18 -13.72
C GLY A 454 -5.06 14.27 -12.95
N THR A 455 -4.26 13.83 -11.98
CA THR A 455 -3.27 14.64 -11.27
C THR A 455 -1.93 13.94 -11.33
N VAL A 456 -0.85 14.70 -11.49
CA VAL A 456 0.53 14.21 -11.43
C VAL A 456 1.31 14.97 -10.36
N ALA A 457 2.18 14.27 -9.66
CA ALA A 457 3.16 14.84 -8.73
C ALA A 457 4.57 14.39 -9.14
N ILE A 458 5.42 15.34 -9.49
CA ILE A 458 6.81 15.13 -9.91
C ILE A 458 7.71 15.60 -8.77
N ASP A 459 8.39 14.66 -8.13
CA ASP A 459 9.43 14.94 -7.13
C ASP A 459 10.79 15.04 -7.85
N PRO A 460 11.39 16.23 -7.99
CA PRO A 460 12.66 16.36 -8.71
C PRO A 460 13.83 15.67 -8.02
N LEU A 461 13.75 15.39 -6.71
CA LEU A 461 14.80 14.72 -5.96
C LEU A 461 14.69 13.19 -6.01
N ARG A 462 13.55 12.66 -6.46
CA ARG A 462 13.28 11.21 -6.54
C ARG A 462 12.72 10.74 -7.89
N GLY A 463 12.58 11.65 -8.86
CA GLY A 463 11.90 11.43 -10.13
C GLY A 463 12.61 10.47 -11.08
N ALA A 464 13.91 10.19 -10.85
CA ALA A 464 14.71 9.29 -11.67
C ALA A 464 14.93 7.95 -10.96
N GLY A 465 13.91 7.08 -10.97
CA GLY A 465 14.02 5.74 -10.38
C GLY A 465 14.24 5.74 -8.86
N GLY A 466 13.81 6.80 -8.18
CA GLY A 466 14.07 7.03 -6.75
C GLY A 466 15.23 7.99 -6.46
N GLY A 467 16.05 8.33 -7.46
CA GLY A 467 17.09 9.36 -7.39
C GLY A 467 16.67 10.69 -8.03
N PRO A 468 17.53 11.73 -7.94
CA PRO A 468 17.22 13.05 -8.48
C PRO A 468 17.17 13.06 -10.00
N LEU A 469 16.32 13.92 -10.55
CA LEU A 469 16.32 14.24 -11.98
C LEU A 469 17.67 14.87 -12.35
N ALA A 470 18.29 14.34 -13.41
CA ALA A 470 19.49 14.92 -13.98
C ALA A 470 19.21 16.33 -14.54
N GLU A 471 20.26 17.16 -14.58
CA GLU A 471 20.23 18.46 -15.26
C GLU A 471 19.82 18.31 -16.72
N GLY A 472 19.06 19.28 -17.22
CA GLY A 472 18.54 19.30 -18.58
C GLY A 472 17.04 19.51 -18.65
N MET A 473 16.51 19.36 -19.86
CA MET A 473 15.08 19.54 -20.16
C MET A 473 14.33 18.21 -20.10
N TRP A 474 13.28 18.18 -19.29
CA TRP A 474 12.35 17.07 -19.13
C TRP A 474 11.00 17.43 -19.75
N GLU A 475 10.66 16.77 -20.85
CA GLU A 475 9.34 16.87 -21.44
C GLU A 475 8.33 16.05 -20.62
N VAL A 476 7.17 16.61 -20.31
CA VAL A 476 6.10 15.88 -19.63
C VAL A 476 5.11 15.36 -20.66
N ARG A 477 5.22 14.07 -21.00
CA ARG A 477 4.38 13.40 -22.01
C ARG A 477 3.24 12.62 -21.36
N ILE A 478 2.14 12.50 -22.09
CA ILE A 478 0.97 11.70 -21.74
C ILE A 478 0.83 10.56 -22.74
N ARG A 479 0.71 9.34 -22.23
CA ARG A 479 0.25 8.18 -23.00
C ARG A 479 -1.20 7.89 -22.63
N LEU A 480 -2.11 8.17 -23.55
CA LEU A 480 -3.54 7.91 -23.41
C LEU A 480 -3.88 6.57 -24.06
N THR A 481 -4.41 5.63 -23.28
CA THR A 481 -4.88 4.33 -23.78
C THR A 481 -6.35 4.12 -23.48
N GLY A 482 -7.06 3.34 -24.29
CA GLY A 482 -8.45 2.92 -24.02
C GLY A 482 -9.06 2.15 -25.18
N ALA A 483 -9.82 1.07 -24.91
CA ALA A 483 -10.48 0.23 -25.91
C ALA A 483 -9.55 -0.29 -27.05
N GLY A 484 -8.26 -0.43 -26.76
CA GLY A 484 -7.24 -0.84 -27.75
C GLY A 484 -6.56 0.32 -28.48
N PHE A 485 -6.99 1.57 -28.29
CA PHE A 485 -6.25 2.75 -28.72
C PHE A 485 -5.07 3.03 -27.78
N ASP A 486 -3.99 3.54 -28.36
CA ASP A 486 -2.76 3.96 -27.68
C ASP A 486 -2.21 5.17 -28.43
N ARG A 487 -2.20 6.34 -27.77
CA ARG A 487 -1.83 7.62 -28.36
C ARG A 487 -1.00 8.43 -27.38
N TYR A 488 -0.06 9.19 -27.92
CA TYR A 488 0.83 10.05 -27.15
C TYR A 488 0.51 11.51 -27.42
N THR A 489 0.63 12.34 -26.39
CA THR A 489 0.58 13.81 -26.45
C THR A 489 1.51 14.38 -25.40
N ARG A 490 1.69 15.70 -25.36
CA ARG A 490 2.35 16.40 -24.25
C ARG A 490 1.32 16.93 -23.26
N LEU A 491 1.68 16.96 -21.98
CA LEU A 491 0.83 17.48 -20.91
C LEU A 491 0.62 18.98 -21.14
N GLY A 492 -0.63 19.41 -21.31
CA GLY A 492 -0.94 20.80 -21.66
C GLY A 492 -0.70 21.17 -23.12
N GLY A 493 -0.46 20.20 -24.01
CA GLY A 493 -0.31 20.47 -25.45
C GLY A 493 -1.58 21.01 -26.14
N SER A 494 -2.71 21.04 -25.43
CA SER A 494 -3.92 21.75 -25.87
C SER A 494 -4.31 22.91 -24.92
N THR A 495 -3.38 23.40 -24.11
CA THR A 495 -3.55 24.58 -23.25
C THR A 495 -2.76 25.73 -23.86
N ALA A 496 -3.41 26.86 -24.12
CA ALA A 496 -2.72 28.00 -24.72
C ALA A 496 -1.67 28.59 -23.76
N PRO A 497 -0.52 29.08 -24.24
CA PRO A 497 0.43 29.78 -23.39
C PRO A 497 -0.23 30.95 -22.65
N GLY A 498 -0.08 30.98 -21.31
CA GLY A 498 -0.68 32.01 -20.45
C GLY A 498 -2.12 31.71 -19.98
N GLU A 499 -2.78 30.68 -20.50
CA GLU A 499 -4.10 30.24 -20.03
C GLU A 499 -4.04 29.70 -18.59
N VAL A 500 -2.92 29.06 -18.24
CA VAL A 500 -2.63 28.57 -16.89
C VAL A 500 -1.35 29.22 -16.38
N ALA A 501 -1.41 29.82 -15.19
CA ALA A 501 -0.22 30.33 -14.50
C ALA A 501 0.63 29.16 -13.98
N LEU A 502 1.87 29.06 -14.45
CA LEU A 502 2.85 28.14 -13.88
C LEU A 502 3.45 28.73 -12.60
N PRO A 503 3.81 27.90 -11.61
CA PRO A 503 4.47 28.38 -10.41
C PRO A 503 5.87 28.95 -10.71
N ALA A 504 6.35 29.83 -9.83
CA ALA A 504 7.74 30.29 -9.87
C ALA A 504 8.74 29.12 -9.76
N PRO A 505 10.00 29.30 -10.20
CA PRO A 505 11.03 28.26 -10.09
C PRO A 505 11.16 27.72 -8.66
N GLY A 506 11.26 26.40 -8.54
CA GLY A 506 11.50 25.73 -7.26
C GLY A 506 12.99 25.45 -7.09
N ILE A 507 13.58 25.86 -5.97
CA ILE A 507 14.96 25.50 -5.63
C ILE A 507 14.95 24.32 -4.68
N LEU A 508 15.54 23.19 -5.10
CA LEU A 508 15.54 21.91 -4.41
C LEU A 508 16.89 21.20 -4.58
N GLY A 509 17.53 20.80 -3.46
CA GLY A 509 18.75 19.98 -3.50
C GLY A 509 19.88 20.56 -4.37
N GLY A 510 20.09 21.87 -4.34
CA GLY A 510 21.10 22.55 -5.16
C GLY A 510 20.72 22.74 -6.64
N HIS A 511 19.46 22.53 -7.00
CA HIS A 511 18.96 22.70 -8.36
C HIS A 511 17.78 23.69 -8.39
N GLU A 512 17.71 24.48 -9.45
CA GLU A 512 16.54 25.25 -9.85
C GLU A 512 15.71 24.43 -10.83
N ILE A 513 14.41 24.30 -10.57
CA ILE A 513 13.44 23.60 -11.39
C ILE A 513 12.43 24.62 -11.91
N THR A 514 12.48 24.84 -13.23
CA THR A 514 11.65 25.84 -13.91
C THR A 514 10.68 25.15 -14.85
N GLY A 515 9.38 25.40 -14.67
CA GLY A 515 8.35 24.95 -15.59
C GLY A 515 8.12 25.94 -16.72
N ALA A 516 7.97 25.44 -17.95
CA ALA A 516 7.61 26.24 -19.12
C ALA A 516 6.48 25.54 -19.91
N LEU A 517 5.43 26.29 -20.24
CA LEU A 517 4.36 25.85 -21.12
C LEU A 517 4.57 26.48 -22.49
N THR A 518 4.81 25.65 -23.49
CA THR A 518 4.98 26.06 -24.90
C THR A 518 3.78 25.61 -25.72
N ASP A 519 3.71 25.95 -27.01
CA ASP A 519 2.72 25.38 -27.94
C ASP A 519 2.82 23.85 -28.01
N ASP A 520 4.01 23.30 -27.71
CA ASP A 520 4.23 21.87 -27.58
C ASP A 520 3.92 21.35 -26.16
N GLY A 521 3.29 22.09 -25.26
CA GLY A 521 2.98 21.63 -23.90
C GLY A 521 4.09 21.85 -22.86
N LEU A 522 3.95 21.21 -21.69
CA LEU A 522 4.76 21.44 -20.50
C LEU A 522 6.13 20.73 -20.56
N ALA A 523 7.17 21.51 -20.25
CA ALA A 523 8.51 21.03 -19.97
C ALA A 523 9.02 21.55 -18.60
N LEU A 524 9.83 20.74 -17.92
CA LEU A 524 10.56 21.12 -16.71
C LEU A 524 12.05 21.19 -17.04
N THR A 525 12.70 22.30 -16.71
CA THR A 525 14.15 22.45 -16.86
C THR A 525 14.79 22.36 -15.48
N VAL A 526 15.75 21.46 -15.33
CA VAL A 526 16.55 21.28 -14.10
C VAL A 526 17.94 21.84 -14.34
N ARG A 527 18.42 22.75 -13.48
CA ARG A 527 19.75 23.36 -13.57
C ARG A 527 20.39 23.44 -12.20
N ALA A 528 21.69 23.16 -12.08
CA ALA A 528 22.41 23.44 -10.85
C ALA A 528 22.32 24.94 -10.48
N THR A 529 22.20 25.23 -9.18
CA THR A 529 22.13 26.60 -8.66
C THR A 529 22.68 26.70 -7.24
N ASP A 530 23.37 27.81 -6.95
CA ASP A 530 23.79 28.19 -5.59
C ASP A 530 22.75 29.09 -4.90
N ALA A 531 21.64 29.41 -5.57
CA ALA A 531 20.59 30.23 -5.00
C ALA A 531 19.96 29.54 -3.79
N ALA A 532 19.70 30.30 -2.72
CA ALA A 532 18.98 29.79 -1.56
C ALA A 532 17.50 29.58 -1.92
N PRO A 533 16.85 28.51 -1.42
CA PRO A 533 15.42 28.36 -1.58
C PRO A 533 14.69 29.57 -0.99
N GLY A 534 13.69 30.07 -1.72
CA GLY A 534 12.84 31.16 -1.23
C GLY A 534 12.13 30.79 0.09
N PRO A 535 11.66 31.78 0.86
CA PRO A 535 10.96 31.53 2.11
C PRO A 535 9.76 30.61 1.86
N ARG A 536 9.74 29.47 2.54
CA ARG A 536 8.65 28.50 2.47
C ARG A 536 7.73 28.69 3.67
N PRO A 537 6.42 28.38 3.52
CA PRO A 537 5.57 28.27 4.69
C PRO A 537 6.17 27.24 5.67
N PRO A 538 5.91 27.40 6.97
CA PRO A 538 6.33 26.43 7.98
C PRO A 538 5.79 25.03 7.64
N LYS A 539 6.47 23.99 8.09
CA LYS A 539 6.06 22.60 7.85
C LYS A 539 4.79 22.26 8.64
N VAL A 540 4.69 22.74 9.88
CA VAL A 540 3.56 22.46 10.77
C VAL A 540 3.12 23.74 11.49
N SER A 541 1.82 24.03 11.46
CA SER A 541 1.16 24.97 12.38
C SER A 541 0.54 24.20 13.54
N VAL A 542 0.86 24.59 14.76
CA VAL A 542 0.28 24.01 15.99
C VAL A 542 -0.66 25.01 16.61
N VAL A 543 -1.94 24.67 16.64
CA VAL A 543 -3.02 25.47 17.23
C VAL A 543 -3.22 25.06 18.68
N VAL A 544 -3.09 26.03 19.60
CA VAL A 544 -3.26 25.84 21.05
C VAL A 544 -4.33 26.81 21.55
N PRO A 545 -5.57 26.35 21.84
CA PRO A 545 -6.59 27.17 22.48
C PRO A 545 -6.20 27.50 23.93
N THR A 546 -5.93 28.77 24.25
CA THR A 546 -5.44 29.17 25.59
C THR A 546 -6.51 29.83 26.47
N ALA A 547 -7.70 30.10 25.91
CA ALA A 547 -8.82 30.69 26.63
C ALA A 547 -9.20 29.90 27.89
N GLY A 548 -9.14 30.52 29.07
CA GLY A 548 -9.54 29.91 30.35
C GLY A 548 -8.60 28.82 30.89
N ALA A 549 -7.47 28.55 30.23
CA ALA A 549 -6.50 27.54 30.66
C ALA A 549 -5.55 28.05 31.76
N ALA A 550 -5.10 27.16 32.64
CA ALA A 550 -4.12 27.50 33.66
C ALA A 550 -2.76 27.87 33.04
N PRO A 551 -2.08 28.96 33.48
CA PRO A 551 -0.79 29.38 32.91
C PRO A 551 0.28 28.28 32.89
N GLU A 552 0.31 27.43 33.92
CA GLU A 552 1.24 26.29 34.01
C GLU A 552 0.98 25.23 32.93
N ALA A 553 -0.29 24.96 32.60
CA ALA A 553 -0.67 24.03 31.55
C ALA A 553 -0.26 24.55 30.17
N VAL A 554 -0.52 25.83 29.90
CA VAL A 554 -0.08 26.49 28.65
C VAL A 554 1.45 26.48 28.56
N GLY A 555 2.16 26.86 29.63
CA GLY A 555 3.62 26.85 29.68
C GLY A 555 4.22 25.46 29.43
N THR A 556 3.58 24.42 29.97
CA THR A 556 3.98 23.02 29.75
C THR A 556 3.88 22.62 28.28
N THR A 557 2.78 22.96 27.61
CA THR A 557 2.58 22.68 26.18
C THR A 557 3.60 23.44 25.32
N LEU A 558 3.77 24.75 25.54
CA LEU A 558 4.71 25.58 24.79
C LEU A 558 6.17 25.13 24.97
N ALA A 559 6.56 24.71 26.18
CA ALA A 559 7.90 24.16 26.42
C ALA A 559 8.17 22.89 25.61
N SER A 560 7.16 22.02 25.43
CA SER A 560 7.30 20.82 24.61
C SER A 560 7.41 21.11 23.10
N LEU A 561 6.81 22.22 22.65
CA LEU A 561 6.90 22.70 21.27
C LEU A 561 8.27 23.33 20.98
N ALA A 562 8.81 24.10 21.93
CA ALA A 562 10.16 24.66 21.83
C ALA A 562 11.27 23.59 21.86
N ALA A 563 10.99 22.41 22.42
CA ALA A 563 11.92 21.28 22.52
C ALA A 563 11.90 20.35 21.29
N GLN A 564 11.17 20.70 20.23
CA GLN A 564 11.12 19.88 19.01
C GLN A 564 12.46 19.91 18.25
N THR A 565 12.82 18.77 17.66
CA THR A 565 14.01 18.67 16.78
C THR A 565 13.77 19.29 15.40
N LEU A 566 12.51 19.44 15.00
CA LEU A 566 12.15 20.17 13.79
C LEU A 566 12.59 21.64 13.94
N PRO A 567 13.29 22.22 12.94
CA PRO A 567 13.79 23.60 13.03
C PRO A 567 12.69 24.61 13.38
N ALA A 568 13.03 25.62 14.19
CA ALA A 568 12.06 26.57 14.72
C ALA A 568 11.34 27.38 13.62
N ASP A 569 12.02 27.68 12.52
CA ASP A 569 11.45 28.32 11.33
C ASP A 569 10.48 27.42 10.55
N ALA A 570 10.49 26.10 10.82
CA ALA A 570 9.56 25.14 10.25
C ALA A 570 8.34 24.85 11.14
N VAL A 571 8.23 25.46 12.33
CA VAL A 571 7.10 25.29 13.26
C VAL A 571 6.46 26.62 13.57
N GLU A 572 5.18 26.77 13.23
CA GLU A 572 4.37 27.92 13.62
C GLU A 572 3.50 27.55 14.82
N VAL A 573 3.56 28.32 15.91
CA VAL A 573 2.71 28.08 17.09
C VAL A 573 1.67 29.19 17.19
N ILE A 574 0.39 28.81 17.14
CA ILE A 574 -0.75 29.72 17.13
C ILE A 574 -1.51 29.55 18.44
N THR A 575 -1.39 30.54 19.32
CA THR A 575 -2.17 30.58 20.57
C THR A 575 -3.47 31.35 20.35
N VAL A 576 -4.60 30.76 20.72
CA VAL A 576 -5.93 31.36 20.53
C VAL A 576 -6.55 31.70 21.88
N ALA A 577 -6.50 32.98 22.26
CA ALA A 577 -7.00 33.47 23.54
C ALA A 577 -8.50 33.83 23.54
N ASP A 578 -9.02 34.30 22.40
CA ASP A 578 -10.41 34.72 22.23
C ASP A 578 -11.00 34.12 20.94
N ALA A 579 -12.18 33.50 21.04
CA ALA A 579 -13.00 33.08 19.91
C ALA A 579 -14.28 33.92 19.87
N ALA A 580 -14.78 34.22 18.67
CA ALA A 580 -16.07 34.89 18.52
C ALA A 580 -17.19 34.09 19.25
N PRO A 581 -18.17 34.74 19.88
CA PRO A 581 -19.24 34.03 20.58
C PRO A 581 -19.91 32.99 19.68
N GLY A 582 -19.94 31.74 20.14
CA GLY A 582 -20.52 30.61 19.41
C GLY A 582 -19.57 29.88 18.45
N THR A 583 -18.31 30.30 18.29
CA THR A 583 -17.33 29.58 17.45
C THR A 583 -16.35 28.75 18.28
N ASP A 584 -15.80 27.69 17.66
CA ASP A 584 -14.74 26.88 18.27
C ASP A 584 -13.37 27.58 18.07
N PRO A 585 -12.56 27.80 19.12
CA PRO A 585 -11.27 28.50 19.01
C PRO A 585 -10.29 27.81 18.05
N ARG A 586 -10.41 26.49 17.85
CA ARG A 586 -9.55 25.77 16.90
C ARG A 586 -9.80 26.19 15.45
N ASN A 587 -11.01 26.66 15.11
CA ASN A 587 -11.30 27.19 13.77
C ASN A 587 -10.54 28.50 13.51
N ALA A 588 -10.51 29.43 14.46
CA ALA A 588 -9.75 30.68 14.33
C ALA A 588 -8.24 30.42 14.18
N GLY A 589 -7.71 29.42 14.92
CA GLY A 589 -6.34 28.97 14.73
C GLY A 589 -6.09 28.32 13.38
N THR A 590 -7.06 27.55 12.86
CA THR A 590 -6.99 26.95 11.51
C THR A 590 -6.94 28.02 10.42
N ASP A 591 -7.78 29.06 10.53
CA ASP A 591 -7.81 30.16 9.57
C ASP A 591 -6.53 31.01 9.59
N SER A 592 -5.80 30.99 10.72
CA SER A 592 -4.51 31.69 10.88
C SER A 592 -3.30 30.84 10.48
N ALA A 593 -3.48 29.53 10.29
CA ALA A 593 -2.40 28.59 10.03
C ALA A 593 -1.80 28.76 8.63
N THR A 594 -0.49 29.00 8.57
CA THR A 594 0.25 29.11 7.30
C THR A 594 0.96 27.82 6.92
N GLY A 595 1.18 26.94 7.88
CA GLY A 595 1.92 25.70 7.73
C GLY A 595 1.24 24.67 6.85
N GLU A 596 2.03 23.71 6.37
CA GLU A 596 1.56 22.67 5.46
C GLU A 596 0.59 21.69 6.14
N TYR A 597 0.92 21.30 7.39
CA TYR A 597 0.02 20.55 8.26
C TYR A 597 -0.43 21.40 9.45
N VAL A 598 -1.62 21.11 9.95
CA VAL A 598 -2.18 21.70 11.17
C VAL A 598 -2.28 20.60 12.24
N LEU A 599 -1.76 20.88 13.43
CA LEU A 599 -1.92 20.07 14.64
C LEU A 599 -2.76 20.85 15.66
N TYR A 600 -3.73 20.18 16.29
CA TYR A 600 -4.47 20.76 17.42
C TYR A 600 -3.93 20.20 18.73
N MET A 601 -3.62 21.09 19.69
CA MET A 601 -3.16 20.71 21.02
C MET A 601 -3.98 21.36 22.12
N GLU A 602 -4.32 20.58 23.14
CA GLU A 602 -4.97 21.10 24.35
C GLU A 602 -3.91 21.57 25.37
N PRO A 603 -4.16 22.65 26.13
CA PRO A 603 -3.26 23.08 27.20
C PRO A 603 -3.00 21.99 28.24
N GLY A 604 -1.72 21.73 28.53
CA GLY A 604 -1.25 20.69 29.45
C GLY A 604 -0.80 19.41 28.74
N ASP A 605 -1.18 19.21 27.47
CA ASP A 605 -0.65 18.14 26.63
C ASP A 605 0.77 18.48 26.17
N ARG A 606 1.57 17.45 25.88
CA ARG A 606 2.99 17.57 25.47
C ARG A 606 3.31 16.69 24.28
N LEU A 607 4.25 17.13 23.45
CA LEU A 607 4.83 16.29 22.40
C LEU A 607 6.12 15.60 22.86
N GLY A 608 6.39 14.42 22.30
CA GLY A 608 7.74 13.86 22.32
C GLY A 608 8.70 14.73 21.50
N THR A 609 10.00 14.76 21.81
CA THR A 609 10.98 15.70 21.22
C THR A 609 11.12 15.59 19.69
N GLU A 610 10.94 14.39 19.13
CA GLU A 610 11.00 14.15 17.68
C GLU A 610 9.61 14.02 17.03
N ALA A 611 8.53 14.38 17.73
CA ALA A 611 7.17 14.08 17.29
C ALA A 611 6.81 14.79 15.98
N LEU A 612 7.02 16.12 15.90
CA LEU A 612 6.67 16.88 14.70
C LEU A 612 7.53 16.46 13.49
N GLU A 613 8.83 16.27 13.69
CA GLU A 613 9.75 15.84 12.62
C GLU A 613 9.34 14.49 12.05
N ARG A 614 9.12 13.48 12.90
CA ARG A 614 8.74 12.13 12.47
C ARG A 614 7.36 12.09 11.84
N MET A 615 6.36 12.74 12.46
CA MET A 615 5.00 12.76 11.91
C MET A 615 4.95 13.50 10.57
N TYR A 616 5.65 14.63 10.45
CA TYR A 616 5.75 15.37 9.18
C TYR A 616 6.44 14.50 8.12
N ALA A 617 7.64 13.98 8.39
CA ALA A 617 8.38 13.16 7.45
C ALA A 617 7.56 11.96 6.95
N TYR A 618 6.87 11.26 7.86
CA TYR A 618 6.02 10.11 7.53
C TYR A 618 4.79 10.51 6.70
N GLY A 619 4.22 11.69 6.97
CA GLY A 619 3.14 12.28 6.17
C GLY A 619 3.58 12.62 4.74
N ILE A 620 4.77 13.21 4.57
CA ILE A 620 5.35 13.51 3.26
C ILE A 620 5.69 12.24 2.49
N GLU A 621 6.32 11.27 3.15
CA GLU A 621 6.73 10.00 2.55
C GLU A 621 5.54 9.23 1.96
N HIS A 622 4.40 9.24 2.66
CA HIS A 622 3.23 8.47 2.26
C HIS A 622 2.10 9.28 1.63
N ASP A 623 2.34 10.59 1.45
CA ASP A 623 1.39 11.54 0.90
C ASP A 623 0.04 11.53 1.63
N ALA A 624 0.09 11.67 2.96
CA ALA A 624 -1.07 11.54 3.82
C ALA A 624 -1.83 12.86 3.98
N ASP A 625 -3.16 12.80 3.93
CA ASP A 625 -4.02 13.92 4.36
C ASP A 625 -4.06 14.04 5.88
N ILE A 626 -3.96 12.89 6.57
CA ILE A 626 -4.01 12.78 8.03
C ILE A 626 -2.86 11.90 8.52
N VAL A 627 -2.09 12.36 9.50
CA VAL A 627 -1.07 11.55 10.19
C VAL A 627 -1.42 11.41 11.67
N ALA A 628 -1.71 10.19 12.10
CA ALA A 628 -1.95 9.86 13.49
C ALA A 628 -0.68 9.33 14.17
N GLY A 629 -0.19 10.03 15.19
CA GLY A 629 0.96 9.63 16.00
C GLY A 629 0.55 8.90 17.27
N LYS A 630 1.40 8.00 17.77
CA LYS A 630 1.09 7.21 18.98
C LYS A 630 0.89 8.08 20.21
N LEU A 631 -0.18 7.78 20.93
CA LEU A 631 -0.65 8.52 22.10
C LEU A 631 -0.23 7.82 23.40
N ALA A 632 0.08 8.60 24.42
CA ALA A 632 0.32 8.16 25.80
C ALA A 632 -0.39 9.08 26.80
N GLY A 633 -0.86 8.55 27.93
CA GLY A 633 -1.52 9.37 28.95
C GLY A 633 -1.86 8.58 30.21
N LYS A 634 -1.58 9.16 31.39
CA LYS A 634 -1.89 8.53 32.68
C LYS A 634 -3.34 8.86 33.05
N GLY A 635 -4.21 7.85 33.05
CA GLY A 635 -5.62 8.00 33.44
C GLY A 635 -6.57 8.42 32.32
N ARG A 636 -6.08 8.63 31.09
CA ARG A 636 -6.90 8.80 29.87
C ARG A 636 -6.85 7.55 28.99
N PRO A 637 -7.99 7.09 28.42
CA PRO A 637 -7.99 5.98 27.47
C PRO A 637 -7.19 6.33 26.22
N VAL A 638 -6.33 5.42 25.76
CA VAL A 638 -5.60 5.54 24.49
C VAL A 638 -5.94 4.36 23.57
N PRO A 639 -6.07 4.57 22.24
CA PRO A 639 -6.47 3.53 21.29
C PRO A 639 -5.29 2.64 20.93
N ARG A 640 -4.93 1.73 21.86
CA ARG A 640 -3.69 0.94 21.78
C ARG A 640 -3.56 0.09 20.52
N GLU A 641 -4.66 -0.49 20.03
CA GLU A 641 -4.65 -1.35 18.84
C GLU A 641 -4.32 -0.57 17.55
N LEU A 642 -4.60 0.74 17.53
CA LEU A 642 -4.24 1.61 16.42
C LEU A 642 -2.73 1.77 16.32
N PHE A 643 -1.99 1.77 17.43
CA PHE A 643 -0.57 2.10 17.46
C PHE A 643 0.36 0.90 17.68
N VAL A 644 -0.10 -0.32 17.40
CA VAL A 644 0.73 -1.54 17.47
C VAL A 644 1.82 -1.57 16.39
N ARG A 645 1.57 -0.94 15.24
CA ARG A 645 2.52 -0.86 14.12
C ARG A 645 2.27 0.37 13.26
N ASP A 646 3.27 0.73 12.48
CA ASP A 646 3.15 1.75 11.44
C ASP A 646 2.23 1.27 10.31
N ARG A 647 1.41 2.18 9.79
CA ARG A 647 0.52 1.94 8.65
C ARG A 647 0.63 3.11 7.68
N PRO A 648 1.21 2.93 6.48
CA PRO A 648 1.33 4.02 5.52
C PRO A 648 -0.03 4.40 4.91
N ARG A 649 -1.00 3.47 4.89
CA ARG A 649 -2.37 3.69 4.40
C ARG A 649 -3.38 2.93 5.28
N ALA A 650 -3.86 3.59 6.33
CA ALA A 650 -4.93 3.10 7.19
C ALA A 650 -6.29 3.54 6.66
N THR A 651 -7.33 2.70 6.82
CA THR A 651 -8.70 3.02 6.41
C THR A 651 -9.70 2.71 7.50
N LEU A 652 -10.79 3.48 7.60
CA LEU A 652 -11.86 3.19 8.58
C LEU A 652 -12.39 1.77 8.43
N ALA A 653 -12.50 1.26 7.20
CA ALA A 653 -13.03 -0.08 6.90
C ALA A 653 -12.13 -1.24 7.34
N LYS A 654 -10.81 -1.04 7.50
CA LYS A 654 -9.85 -2.12 7.81
C LYS A 654 -9.11 -1.92 9.13
N ASP A 655 -8.84 -0.68 9.53
CA ASP A 655 -8.02 -0.32 10.68
C ASP A 655 -8.83 0.32 11.83
N PRO A 656 -8.35 0.29 13.08
CA PRO A 656 -9.09 0.77 14.25
C PRO A 656 -9.06 2.31 14.38
N LEU A 657 -9.21 3.03 13.26
CA LEU A 657 -9.24 4.51 13.25
C LEU A 657 -10.44 5.07 14.01
N ALA A 658 -11.58 4.37 14.00
CA ALA A 658 -12.77 4.76 14.74
C ALA A 658 -12.55 4.82 16.27
N ASP A 659 -11.50 4.16 16.79
CA ASP A 659 -11.15 4.21 18.21
C ASP A 659 -10.38 5.49 18.59
N SER A 660 -9.96 6.31 17.63
CA SER A 660 -9.21 7.57 17.83
C SER A 660 -9.90 8.76 17.13
N LEU A 661 -11.11 9.11 17.58
CA LEU A 661 -11.87 10.26 17.08
C LEU A 661 -11.48 11.58 17.78
N THR A 662 -10.18 11.83 17.86
CA THR A 662 -9.55 13.01 18.45
C THR A 662 -8.81 13.82 17.38
N ALA A 663 -8.62 15.12 17.58
CA ALA A 663 -7.98 16.04 16.65
C ALA A 663 -6.47 16.22 16.89
N ASP A 664 -5.88 15.44 17.80
CA ASP A 664 -4.45 15.35 18.12
C ASP A 664 -3.61 14.67 17.02
N LYS A 665 -3.82 15.07 15.77
CA LYS A 665 -3.23 14.50 14.55
C LYS A 665 -2.77 15.63 13.65
N LEU A 666 -1.84 15.34 12.74
CA LEU A 666 -1.55 16.28 11.66
C LEU A 666 -2.61 16.15 10.59
N PHE A 667 -3.22 17.27 10.20
CA PHE A 667 -4.14 17.39 9.08
C PHE A 667 -3.53 18.28 8.02
N HIS A 668 -3.46 17.81 6.78
CA HIS A 668 -2.92 18.60 5.68
C HIS A 668 -3.82 19.82 5.43
N ARG A 669 -3.26 21.03 5.43
CA ARG A 669 -4.05 22.27 5.39
C ARG A 669 -4.89 22.39 4.12
N ALA A 670 -4.30 22.11 2.96
CA ALA A 670 -5.05 22.15 1.70
C ALA A 670 -6.16 21.09 1.63
N PHE A 671 -6.06 20.00 2.41
CA PHE A 671 -7.13 19.01 2.53
C PHE A 671 -8.28 19.55 3.40
N LEU A 672 -7.96 20.20 4.53
CA LEU A 672 -8.96 20.91 5.34
C LEU A 672 -9.71 21.96 4.53
N ASP A 673 -9.00 22.77 3.75
CA ASP A 673 -9.58 23.83 2.92
C ASP A 673 -10.44 23.27 1.78
N ARG A 674 -9.93 22.29 1.03
CA ARG A 674 -10.64 21.65 -0.09
C ARG A 674 -12.00 21.09 0.31
N HIS A 675 -12.10 20.54 1.53
CA HIS A 675 -13.31 19.92 2.03
C HIS A 675 -14.10 20.80 3.02
N GLY A 676 -13.65 22.02 3.29
CA GLY A 676 -14.29 22.94 4.22
C GLY A 676 -14.41 22.37 5.65
N LEU A 677 -13.44 21.58 6.08
CA LEU A 677 -13.48 20.89 7.38
C LEU A 677 -13.31 21.89 8.53
N ARG A 678 -14.29 21.95 9.43
CA ARG A 678 -14.33 22.86 10.58
C ARG A 678 -14.95 22.17 11.79
N PHE A 679 -14.55 22.58 13.00
CA PHE A 679 -15.18 22.13 14.24
C PHE A 679 -16.57 22.76 14.38
N ALA A 680 -17.54 21.99 14.85
CA ALA A 680 -18.92 22.46 15.02
C ALA A 680 -19.00 23.61 16.05
N ALA A 681 -19.82 24.62 15.74
CA ALA A 681 -20.10 25.77 16.60
C ALA A 681 -20.77 25.36 17.93
N GLY A 682 -20.51 26.09 19.01
CA GLY A 682 -21.22 25.96 20.29
C GLY A 682 -20.64 25.00 21.33
N GLY A 683 -19.41 24.48 21.17
CA GLY A 683 -18.71 23.75 22.24
C GLY A 683 -19.31 22.37 22.59
N SER A 684 -19.97 21.71 21.65
CA SER A 684 -20.52 20.36 21.84
C SER A 684 -19.43 19.36 22.27
N GLU A 685 -19.74 18.51 23.25
CA GLU A 685 -18.87 17.40 23.73
C GLU A 685 -18.46 16.44 22.59
N LEU A 686 -19.18 16.45 21.45
CA LEU A 686 -18.92 15.59 20.29
C LEU A 686 -18.27 16.33 19.11
N ALA A 687 -17.95 17.63 19.22
CA ALA A 687 -17.41 18.42 18.11
C ALA A 687 -16.11 17.82 17.53
N GLU A 688 -15.21 17.35 18.39
CA GLU A 688 -13.97 16.71 17.99
C GLU A 688 -14.20 15.36 17.30
N GLN A 689 -15.18 14.59 17.78
CA GLN A 689 -15.55 13.31 17.17
C GLN A 689 -16.18 13.51 15.79
N ALA A 690 -17.02 14.54 15.65
CA ALA A 690 -17.63 14.91 14.37
C ALA A 690 -16.58 15.32 13.34
N PHE A 691 -15.71 16.26 13.71
CA PHE A 691 -14.62 16.73 12.86
C PHE A 691 -13.72 15.57 12.41
N THR A 692 -13.26 14.75 13.34
CA THR A 692 -12.30 13.67 13.03
C THR A 692 -12.95 12.54 12.20
N ALA A 693 -14.22 12.20 12.47
CA ALA A 693 -14.95 11.20 11.69
C ALA A 693 -15.15 11.66 10.25
N GLU A 694 -15.59 12.91 10.04
CA GLU A 694 -15.77 13.49 8.71
C GLU A 694 -14.43 13.59 7.97
N ALA A 695 -13.39 14.12 8.62
CA ALA A 695 -12.05 14.21 8.04
C ALA A 695 -11.55 12.83 7.59
N THR A 696 -11.69 11.81 8.44
CA THR A 696 -11.20 10.45 8.09
C THR A 696 -12.03 9.80 6.98
N LEU A 697 -13.32 10.14 6.84
CA LEU A 697 -14.16 9.65 5.74
C LEU A 697 -13.82 10.33 4.40
N ARG A 698 -13.41 11.59 4.43
CA ARG A 698 -13.05 12.37 3.23
C ARG A 698 -11.58 12.22 2.81
N ALA A 699 -10.71 11.82 3.73
CA ALA A 699 -9.28 11.65 3.47
C ALA A 699 -9.05 10.61 2.35
N GLY A 700 -8.23 10.97 1.37
CA GLY A 700 -7.72 10.02 0.39
C GLY A 700 -6.71 9.07 1.02
N ARG A 701 -5.86 9.59 1.92
CA ARG A 701 -4.84 8.79 2.63
C ARG A 701 -4.71 9.19 4.10
N THR A 702 -4.81 8.22 5.00
CA THR A 702 -4.48 8.37 6.43
C THR A 702 -3.28 7.50 6.77
N ALA A 703 -2.25 8.07 7.37
CA ALA A 703 -1.08 7.37 7.86
C ALA A 703 -1.10 7.26 9.39
N VAL A 704 -0.59 6.15 9.92
CA VAL A 704 -0.48 5.90 11.37
C VAL A 704 0.97 5.58 11.71
N LEU A 705 1.56 6.37 12.60
CA LEU A 705 2.91 6.19 13.14
C LEU A 705 2.81 5.60 14.56
N GLY A 706 2.99 4.29 14.67
CA GLY A 706 2.97 3.51 15.91
C GLY A 706 4.35 3.27 16.55
N GLY A 707 5.44 3.48 15.80
CA GLY A 707 6.81 3.22 16.24
C GLY A 707 7.37 4.20 17.28
N TYR A 708 6.74 5.36 17.47
CA TYR A 708 7.22 6.42 18.37
C TYR A 708 6.06 7.12 19.09
N VAL A 709 6.17 7.34 20.41
CA VAL A 709 5.16 8.08 21.18
C VAL A 709 5.25 9.56 20.84
N CYS A 710 4.30 10.05 20.05
CA CYS A 710 4.27 11.42 19.56
C CYS A 710 3.62 12.37 20.56
N TYR A 711 2.54 11.93 21.22
CA TYR A 711 1.65 12.80 21.96
C TYR A 711 1.39 12.29 23.38
N HIS A 712 1.53 13.15 24.37
CA HIS A 712 1.32 12.87 25.78
C HIS A 712 0.16 13.70 26.31
N TYR A 713 -0.94 13.05 26.67
CA TYR A 713 -2.03 13.71 27.37
C TYR A 713 -1.59 14.22 28.74
N GLY A 714 -1.93 15.48 29.01
CA GLY A 714 -1.87 16.12 30.30
C GLY A 714 -2.95 15.59 31.27
N PRO A 715 -2.96 16.12 32.50
CA PRO A 715 -3.98 15.77 33.48
C PRO A 715 -5.37 16.15 32.96
N GLY A 716 -6.30 15.20 32.96
CA GLY A 716 -7.65 15.43 32.43
C GLY A 716 -8.42 16.45 33.27
N GLY A 717 -8.85 17.55 32.65
CA GLY A 717 -9.81 18.47 33.25
C GLY A 717 -11.22 17.87 33.29
N ALA A 718 -11.95 18.09 34.38
CA ALA A 718 -13.39 17.86 34.41
C ALA A 718 -14.07 19.04 33.71
N GLY A 719 -14.43 18.86 32.44
CA GLY A 719 -15.33 19.79 31.76
C GLY A 719 -16.69 19.84 32.47
N PRO A 720 -17.52 20.87 32.22
CA PRO A 720 -18.87 20.91 32.76
C PRO A 720 -19.66 19.68 32.29
N ALA A 721 -20.43 19.08 33.21
CA ALA A 721 -21.25 17.92 32.89
C ALA A 721 -22.40 18.33 31.94
N VAL A 722 -22.44 17.73 30.75
CA VAL A 722 -23.52 17.95 29.78
C VAL A 722 -24.73 17.09 30.17
N PRO A 723 -25.96 17.65 30.21
CA PRO A 723 -27.17 16.87 30.45
C PRO A 723 -27.33 15.73 29.42
N PRO A 724 -27.76 14.52 29.82
CA PRO A 724 -27.88 13.38 28.90
C PRO A 724 -28.71 13.69 27.65
N GLY A 725 -29.83 14.39 27.80
CA GLY A 725 -30.70 14.75 26.67
C GLY A 725 -29.99 15.57 25.58
N GLU A 726 -29.14 16.52 25.98
CA GLU A 726 -28.36 17.34 25.05
C GLU A 726 -27.30 16.50 24.33
N PHE A 727 -26.54 15.69 25.09
CA PHE A 727 -25.50 14.82 24.55
C PHE A 727 -26.04 13.84 23.49
N TYR A 728 -27.13 13.14 23.79
CA TYR A 728 -27.69 12.14 22.87
C TYR A 728 -28.43 12.74 21.68
N THR A 729 -28.95 13.97 21.81
CA THR A 729 -29.43 14.74 20.65
C THR A 729 -28.27 15.04 19.70
N GLY A 730 -27.13 15.49 20.23
CA GLY A 730 -25.90 15.68 19.46
C GLY A 730 -25.39 14.39 18.81
N LEU A 731 -25.38 13.27 19.53
CA LEU A 731 -24.96 11.98 18.99
C LEU A 731 -25.85 11.51 17.83
N ARG A 732 -27.17 11.69 17.95
CA ARG A 732 -28.12 11.39 16.87
C ARG A 732 -27.82 12.22 15.61
N ALA A 733 -27.56 13.52 15.78
CA ALA A 733 -27.19 14.39 14.67
C ALA A 733 -25.89 13.92 14.00
N LEU A 734 -24.88 13.54 14.78
CA LEU A 734 -23.61 13.01 14.28
C LEU A 734 -23.78 11.72 13.47
N LEU A 735 -24.58 10.75 13.96
CA LEU A 735 -24.87 9.52 13.21
C LEU A 735 -25.51 9.85 11.85
N LYS A 736 -26.47 10.77 11.82
CA LYS A 736 -27.13 11.22 10.58
C LYS A 736 -26.14 11.90 9.62
N THR A 737 -25.21 12.71 10.13
CA THR A 737 -24.16 13.32 9.32
C THR A 737 -23.28 12.27 8.67
N VAL A 738 -22.84 11.25 9.43
CA VAL A 738 -22.03 10.15 8.88
C VAL A 738 -22.79 9.36 7.82
N ASP A 739 -24.07 9.06 8.05
CA ASP A 739 -24.92 8.37 7.07
C ASP A 739 -25.05 9.15 5.74
N GLY A 740 -25.06 10.48 5.81
CA GLY A 740 -25.07 11.34 4.63
C GLY A 740 -23.73 11.41 3.90
N LEU A 741 -22.61 11.26 4.62
CA LEU A 741 -21.26 11.27 4.05
C LEU A 741 -20.87 9.93 3.42
N VAL A 742 -21.35 8.82 4.00
CA VAL A 742 -21.00 7.47 3.55
C VAL A 742 -22.22 6.55 3.63
N GLY A 743 -22.55 5.91 2.51
CA GLY A 743 -23.63 4.93 2.45
C GLY A 743 -23.35 3.67 3.30
N PRO A 744 -24.30 2.70 3.32
CA PRO A 744 -24.13 1.44 4.04
C PRO A 744 -22.82 0.73 3.66
N GLY A 745 -22.04 0.32 4.66
CA GLY A 745 -20.76 -0.33 4.43
C GLY A 745 -19.86 -0.38 5.66
N ALA A 746 -18.69 -1.03 5.50
CA ALA A 746 -17.79 -1.34 6.61
C ALA A 746 -17.26 -0.10 7.36
N ALA A 747 -17.04 1.02 6.67
CA ALA A 747 -16.56 2.26 7.29
C ALA A 747 -17.63 2.88 8.20
N ARG A 748 -18.85 3.06 7.68
CA ARG A 748 -20.04 3.51 8.42
C ARG A 748 -20.30 2.63 9.64
N ASP A 749 -20.38 1.32 9.43
CA ASP A 749 -20.73 0.36 10.49
C ASP A 749 -19.69 0.34 11.62
N ARG A 750 -18.42 0.64 11.33
CA ARG A 750 -17.38 0.73 12.37
C ARG A 750 -17.50 1.99 13.22
N LEU A 751 -17.83 3.13 12.63
CA LEU A 751 -18.11 4.36 13.37
C LEU A 751 -19.34 4.17 14.27
N HIS A 752 -20.44 3.67 13.70
CA HIS A 752 -21.67 3.37 14.44
C HIS A 752 -21.40 2.39 15.59
N ARG A 753 -20.66 1.30 15.33
CA ARG A 753 -20.30 0.33 16.38
C ARG A 753 -19.42 0.93 17.47
N ARG A 754 -18.51 1.86 17.15
CA ARG A 754 -17.72 2.57 18.16
C ARG A 754 -18.61 3.42 19.05
N TRP A 755 -19.49 4.24 18.49
CA TRP A 755 -20.42 5.06 19.28
C TRP A 755 -21.38 4.22 20.10
N LEU A 756 -21.91 3.15 19.51
CA LEU A 756 -22.77 2.20 20.20
C LEU A 756 -22.06 1.55 21.39
N ARG A 757 -20.79 1.17 21.25
CA ARG A 757 -20.00 0.60 22.34
C ARG A 757 -19.68 1.65 23.42
N VAL A 758 -19.10 2.79 23.03
CA VAL A 758 -18.45 3.74 23.95
C VAL A 758 -19.42 4.77 24.52
N GLU A 759 -20.26 5.38 23.67
CA GLU A 759 -21.15 6.46 24.10
C GLU A 759 -22.51 5.97 24.56
N ILE A 760 -22.92 4.75 24.16
CA ILE A 760 -24.22 4.19 24.51
C ILE A 760 -24.06 3.07 25.54
N LEU A 761 -23.52 1.92 25.14
CA LEU A 761 -23.58 0.70 25.96
C LEU A 761 -22.64 0.76 27.19
N ASP A 762 -21.48 1.42 27.09
CA ASP A 762 -20.58 1.62 28.24
C ASP A 762 -21.14 2.60 29.29
N ARG A 763 -22.14 3.41 28.94
CA ARG A 763 -22.89 4.26 29.89
C ARG A 763 -24.06 3.50 30.54
N LEU A 764 -24.57 2.46 29.89
CA LEU A 764 -25.64 1.58 30.39
C LEU A 764 -25.15 0.23 30.93
N SER A 765 -23.88 0.14 31.33
CA SER A 765 -23.33 -1.10 31.87
C SER A 765 -22.54 -0.83 33.14
N GLY A 766 -22.34 -1.89 33.92
CA GLY A 766 -21.48 -1.82 35.09
C GLY A 766 -22.00 -0.89 36.20
N ARG A 767 -21.06 -0.48 37.06
CA ARG A 767 -21.26 0.52 38.13
C ARG A 767 -21.79 1.86 37.62
N ARG A 768 -21.46 2.25 36.39
CA ARG A 768 -21.92 3.52 35.79
C ARG A 768 -23.45 3.62 35.71
N LEU A 769 -24.15 2.50 35.50
CA LEU A 769 -25.61 2.46 35.53
C LEU A 769 -26.15 2.22 36.96
N LEU A 770 -25.51 1.31 37.69
CA LEU A 770 -25.99 0.83 38.98
C LEU A 770 -25.89 1.87 40.10
N ASP A 771 -24.86 2.74 40.05
CA ASP A 771 -24.63 3.77 41.05
C ASP A 771 -25.50 5.03 40.80
N LEU A 772 -26.19 5.13 39.67
CA LEU A 772 -27.15 6.21 39.41
C LEU A 772 -28.42 6.03 40.24
N HIS A 773 -28.95 7.15 40.75
CA HIS A 773 -30.30 7.20 41.33
C HIS A 773 -31.34 6.81 40.27
N GLU A 774 -32.48 6.28 40.72
CA GLU A 774 -33.51 5.70 39.85
C GLU A 774 -34.01 6.68 38.77
N ASP A 775 -34.27 7.94 39.14
CA ASP A 775 -34.74 8.96 38.19
C ASP A 775 -33.69 9.31 37.13
N ALA A 776 -32.43 9.51 37.53
CA ALA A 776 -31.32 9.77 36.61
C ALA A 776 -31.08 8.58 35.67
N ARG A 777 -31.25 7.36 36.18
CA ARG A 777 -31.16 6.13 35.39
C ARG A 777 -32.24 6.07 34.31
N ARG A 778 -33.49 6.38 34.65
CA ARG A 778 -34.61 6.43 33.70
C ARG A 778 -34.42 7.52 32.65
N GLU A 779 -33.96 8.70 33.06
CA GLU A 779 -33.67 9.81 32.13
C GLU A 779 -32.60 9.41 31.11
N LEU A 780 -31.48 8.87 31.60
CA LEU A 780 -30.38 8.40 30.75
C LEU A 780 -30.86 7.31 29.76
N PHE A 781 -31.63 6.34 30.26
CA PHE A 781 -32.17 5.26 29.42
C PHE A 781 -33.10 5.79 28.33
N ARG A 782 -34.01 6.72 28.65
CA ARG A 782 -34.92 7.33 27.66
C ARG A 782 -34.15 8.08 26.57
N ALA A 783 -33.16 8.89 26.96
CA ALA A 783 -32.33 9.64 26.02
C ALA A 783 -31.58 8.71 25.04
N ILE A 784 -31.00 7.62 25.56
CA ILE A 784 -30.32 6.61 24.76
C ILE A 784 -31.28 5.85 23.85
N ARG A 785 -32.44 5.43 24.38
CA ARG A 785 -33.43 4.67 23.63
C ARG A 785 -33.85 5.40 22.37
N GLY A 786 -34.03 6.72 22.45
CA GLY A 786 -34.28 7.55 21.28
C GLY A 786 -33.21 7.35 20.20
N VAL A 787 -31.93 7.39 20.54
CA VAL A 787 -30.84 7.23 19.55
C VAL A 787 -30.81 5.81 18.97
N VAL A 788 -30.99 4.79 19.81
CA VAL A 788 -30.90 3.38 19.39
C VAL A 788 -32.02 2.97 18.44
N VAL A 789 -33.27 3.38 18.72
CA VAL A 789 -34.44 3.03 17.89
C VAL A 789 -34.39 3.71 16.52
N ASP A 790 -33.88 4.94 16.44
CA ASP A 790 -33.99 5.77 15.24
C ASP A 790 -32.70 5.86 14.40
N GLY A 791 -31.54 5.43 14.89
CA GLY A 791 -30.24 5.85 14.33
C GLY A 791 -29.15 4.78 14.17
N ILE A 792 -29.38 3.52 14.59
CA ILE A 792 -28.34 2.48 14.56
C ILE A 792 -28.71 1.37 13.57
N SER A 793 -27.79 1.03 12.66
CA SER A 793 -28.01 -0.04 11.68
C SER A 793 -27.95 -1.43 12.30
N GLU A 794 -28.77 -2.35 11.78
CA GLU A 794 -28.76 -3.77 12.19
C GLU A 794 -27.38 -4.42 11.99
N THR A 795 -26.66 -4.05 10.93
CA THR A 795 -25.29 -4.54 10.65
C THR A 795 -24.27 -4.08 11.69
N SER A 796 -24.45 -2.87 12.26
CA SER A 796 -23.62 -2.38 13.36
C SER A 796 -23.85 -3.21 14.62
N VAL A 797 -25.12 -3.51 14.93
CA VAL A 797 -25.53 -4.34 16.08
C VAL A 797 -25.05 -5.78 15.92
N ALA A 798 -25.21 -6.39 14.74
CA ALA A 798 -24.78 -7.76 14.47
C ALA A 798 -23.28 -7.99 14.74
N GLY A 799 -22.45 -6.94 14.56
CA GLY A 799 -21.02 -6.99 14.85
C GLY A 799 -20.63 -6.83 16.33
N LEU A 800 -21.60 -6.62 17.24
CA LEU A 800 -21.35 -6.56 18.69
C LEU A 800 -21.30 -7.95 19.33
N PRO A 801 -20.67 -8.13 20.51
CA PRO A 801 -20.79 -9.34 21.32
C PRO A 801 -22.23 -9.62 21.78
N ALA A 802 -22.54 -10.90 22.06
CA ALA A 802 -23.88 -11.37 22.43
C ALA A 802 -24.55 -10.55 23.55
N ALA A 803 -23.88 -10.35 24.69
CA ALA A 803 -24.45 -9.57 25.80
C ALA A 803 -24.77 -8.11 25.41
N ARG A 804 -23.94 -7.51 24.55
CA ARG A 804 -24.16 -6.16 24.04
C ARG A 804 -25.33 -6.10 23.05
N ARG A 805 -25.58 -7.15 22.27
CA ARG A 805 -26.78 -7.26 21.41
C ARG A 805 -28.06 -7.44 22.22
N VAL A 806 -28.01 -8.27 23.27
CA VAL A 806 -29.13 -8.39 24.24
C VAL A 806 -29.44 -7.04 24.89
N ALA A 807 -28.41 -6.28 25.29
CA ALA A 807 -28.60 -4.93 25.84
C ALA A 807 -29.29 -3.99 24.84
N VAL A 808 -28.90 -4.01 23.56
CA VAL A 808 -29.58 -3.25 22.49
C VAL A 808 -31.05 -3.67 22.38
N GLY A 809 -31.35 -4.98 22.34
CA GLY A 809 -32.73 -5.47 22.31
C GLY A 809 -33.56 -5.02 23.52
N LEU A 810 -32.99 -5.05 24.73
CA LEU A 810 -33.65 -4.55 25.94
C LEU A 810 -33.93 -3.04 25.90
N ILE A 811 -33.03 -2.25 25.29
CA ILE A 811 -33.25 -0.82 25.07
C ILE A 811 -34.42 -0.61 24.10
N THR A 812 -34.42 -1.31 22.96
CA THR A 812 -35.48 -1.24 21.95
C THR A 812 -36.85 -1.62 22.54
N ASP A 813 -36.89 -2.69 23.31
CA ASP A 813 -38.10 -3.23 23.96
C ASP A 813 -38.56 -2.43 25.20
N ASP A 814 -37.87 -1.35 25.56
CA ASP A 814 -38.19 -0.51 26.73
C ASP A 814 -38.12 -1.27 28.08
N ARG A 815 -37.17 -2.20 28.23
CA ARG A 815 -37.03 -3.08 29.40
C ARG A 815 -35.87 -2.68 30.32
N LEU A 816 -35.99 -1.53 30.98
CA LEU A 816 -34.94 -0.98 31.86
C LEU A 816 -34.56 -1.92 33.02
N ASP A 817 -35.53 -2.55 33.70
CA ASP A 817 -35.24 -3.40 34.86
C ASP A 817 -34.40 -4.64 34.49
N ASP A 818 -34.69 -5.26 33.35
CA ASP A 818 -33.91 -6.37 32.80
C ASP A 818 -32.50 -5.91 32.38
N LEU A 819 -32.37 -4.68 31.86
CA LEU A 819 -31.06 -4.10 31.53
C LEU A 819 -30.23 -3.84 32.80
N VAL A 820 -30.87 -3.38 33.89
CA VAL A 820 -30.23 -3.22 35.21
C VAL A 820 -29.78 -4.57 35.76
N ALA A 821 -30.61 -5.60 35.65
CA ALA A 821 -30.26 -6.96 36.05
C ALA A 821 -29.08 -7.52 35.23
N LEU A 822 -29.08 -7.29 33.90
CA LEU A 822 -27.96 -7.65 33.03
C LEU A 822 -26.68 -6.91 33.42
N ALA A 823 -26.75 -5.60 33.68
CA ALA A 823 -25.59 -4.80 34.10
C ALA A 823 -25.03 -5.22 35.47
N ALA A 824 -25.91 -5.59 36.41
CA ALA A 824 -25.52 -6.15 37.71
C ALA A 824 -24.78 -7.48 37.54
N TRP A 825 -25.30 -8.35 36.68
CA TRP A 825 -24.64 -9.61 36.37
C TRP A 825 -23.31 -9.41 35.63
N GLU A 826 -23.23 -8.58 34.60
CA GLU A 826 -21.98 -8.29 33.89
C GLU A 826 -20.90 -7.68 34.81
N SER A 827 -21.32 -6.91 35.83
CA SER A 827 -20.42 -6.37 36.86
C SER A 827 -19.77 -7.45 37.71
N SER A 828 -20.41 -8.62 37.84
CA SER A 828 -19.86 -9.77 38.54
C SER A 828 -18.82 -10.53 37.72
N VAL A 829 -18.75 -10.31 36.40
CA VAL A 829 -17.84 -11.04 35.51
C VAL A 829 -16.40 -10.58 35.74
N VAL A 830 -15.57 -11.50 36.23
CA VAL A 830 -14.15 -11.30 36.55
C VAL A 830 -13.26 -12.32 35.85
N CYS A 831 -11.99 -11.96 35.65
CA CYS A 831 -10.97 -12.91 35.22
C CYS A 831 -10.37 -13.60 36.45
N HIS A 832 -10.31 -14.92 36.40
CA HIS A 832 -9.51 -15.74 37.29
C HIS A 832 -8.29 -16.25 36.53
N ALA A 833 -7.10 -15.86 36.98
CA ALA A 833 -5.85 -16.35 36.44
C ALA A 833 -5.14 -17.27 37.43
N ARG A 834 -4.71 -18.44 36.96
CA ARG A 834 -3.87 -19.38 37.70
C ARG A 834 -2.49 -19.42 37.05
N LEU A 835 -1.44 -19.29 37.86
CA LEU A 835 -0.07 -19.55 37.41
C LEU A 835 0.17 -21.05 37.44
N ASP A 836 0.50 -21.63 36.29
CA ASP A 836 0.58 -23.08 36.12
C ASP A 836 2.02 -23.57 36.30
N ALA A 837 2.98 -22.87 35.68
CA ALA A 837 4.41 -23.13 35.82
C ALA A 837 5.24 -21.86 35.69
N LEU A 838 6.38 -21.83 36.36
CA LEU A 838 7.32 -20.71 36.37
C LEU A 838 8.75 -21.22 36.46
N SER A 839 9.58 -20.97 35.44
CA SER A 839 10.95 -21.50 35.39
C SER A 839 11.89 -20.58 34.61
N TRP A 840 13.13 -20.42 35.07
CA TRP A 840 14.19 -19.82 34.27
C TRP A 840 14.61 -20.75 33.12
N LEU A 841 14.94 -20.16 31.98
CA LEU A 841 15.58 -20.77 30.81
C LEU A 841 16.95 -20.11 30.58
N ASP A 842 17.81 -20.76 29.80
CA ASP A 842 19.06 -20.21 29.24
C ASP A 842 19.93 -19.46 30.28
N ASP A 843 20.54 -20.20 31.21
CA ASP A 843 21.40 -19.72 32.31
C ASP A 843 20.82 -18.56 33.17
N GLY A 844 19.51 -18.28 33.07
CA GLY A 844 18.82 -17.22 33.82
C GLY A 844 18.47 -15.96 33.02
N GLY A 845 18.73 -15.91 31.71
CA GLY A 845 18.40 -14.75 30.86
C GLY A 845 16.93 -14.61 30.49
N CYS A 846 16.17 -15.72 30.50
CA CYS A 846 14.78 -15.75 30.06
C CYS A 846 13.86 -16.46 31.07
N LEU A 847 12.72 -15.86 31.41
CA LEU A 847 11.74 -16.45 32.33
C LEU A 847 10.56 -17.04 31.54
N ARG A 848 10.34 -18.35 31.65
CA ARG A 848 9.18 -19.05 31.08
C ARG A 848 8.02 -19.03 32.06
N ILE A 849 6.86 -18.60 31.58
CA ILE A 849 5.65 -18.42 32.40
C ILE A 849 4.49 -19.11 31.68
N ALA A 850 3.89 -20.11 32.32
CA ALA A 850 2.69 -20.78 31.86
C ALA A 850 1.52 -20.50 32.82
N PHE A 851 0.34 -20.23 32.29
CA PHE A 851 -0.82 -19.80 33.08
C PHE A 851 -2.13 -20.14 32.37
N THR A 852 -3.22 -20.22 33.14
CA THR A 852 -4.58 -20.45 32.64
C THR A 852 -5.48 -19.31 33.10
N GLY A 853 -6.31 -18.79 32.19
CA GLY A 853 -7.32 -17.77 32.45
C GLY A 853 -8.74 -18.29 32.21
N GLU A 854 -9.65 -17.92 33.10
CA GLU A 854 -11.08 -18.23 33.02
C GLU A 854 -11.93 -17.01 33.36
N LEU A 855 -13.12 -16.91 32.77
CA LEU A 855 -14.12 -15.92 33.16
C LEU A 855 -15.10 -16.53 34.17
N HIS A 856 -15.37 -15.81 35.25
CA HIS A 856 -16.30 -16.21 36.32
C HIS A 856 -17.33 -15.11 36.51
N GLY A 857 -18.62 -15.45 36.54
CA GLY A 857 -19.71 -14.57 36.96
C GLY A 857 -20.08 -14.77 38.42
N ALA A 858 -21.21 -14.19 38.85
CA ALA A 858 -21.68 -14.21 40.24
C ALA A 858 -21.76 -15.63 40.84
N ASP A 859 -22.22 -16.59 40.05
CA ASP A 859 -22.55 -17.95 40.51
C ASP A 859 -21.60 -19.04 39.97
N GLY A 860 -20.49 -18.67 39.31
CA GLY A 860 -19.50 -19.65 38.84
C GLY A 860 -18.82 -19.33 37.50
N PRO A 861 -18.06 -20.29 36.95
CA PRO A 861 -17.36 -20.13 35.67
C PRO A 861 -18.34 -19.99 34.50
N LEU A 862 -17.96 -19.20 33.49
CA LEU A 862 -18.74 -19.08 32.26
C LEU A 862 -18.44 -20.23 31.31
N GLY A 863 -19.50 -20.90 30.85
CA GLY A 863 -19.44 -22.04 29.95
C GLY A 863 -20.13 -21.80 28.62
N VAL A 864 -19.86 -22.73 27.69
CA VAL A 864 -20.49 -22.80 26.37
C VAL A 864 -21.08 -24.20 26.21
N THR A 865 -22.33 -24.29 25.80
CA THR A 865 -23.03 -25.56 25.53
C THR A 865 -23.24 -25.74 24.03
N ASP A 866 -23.06 -26.96 23.55
CA ASP A 866 -23.44 -27.34 22.19
C ASP A 866 -24.93 -27.71 22.17
N SER A 867 -25.71 -27.09 21.28
CA SER A 867 -27.16 -27.27 21.20
C SER A 867 -27.63 -28.64 20.66
N GLY A 868 -26.72 -29.61 20.49
CA GLY A 868 -26.96 -30.88 19.79
C GLY A 868 -27.28 -32.14 20.62
N SER A 869 -27.50 -32.08 21.95
CA SER A 869 -27.69 -33.31 22.76
C SER A 869 -28.98 -33.36 23.60
N GLY A 870 -30.08 -32.79 23.10
CA GLY A 870 -31.41 -33.00 23.66
C GLY A 870 -32.00 -34.36 23.23
N THR A 871 -31.89 -35.39 24.06
CA THR A 871 -32.72 -36.60 23.96
C THR A 871 -34.18 -36.24 24.22
N GLY A 872 -34.94 -35.94 23.17
CA GLY A 872 -36.38 -35.67 23.24
C GLY A 872 -37.13 -36.57 22.26
N THR A 873 -37.69 -37.67 22.75
CA THR A 873 -38.70 -38.46 22.04
C THR A 873 -39.96 -37.63 21.86
N GLY A 874 -40.23 -37.17 20.64
CA GLY A 874 -41.47 -36.47 20.29
C GLY A 874 -41.68 -36.45 18.78
N ALA A 875 -42.61 -37.26 18.29
CA ALA A 875 -43.01 -37.30 16.89
C ALA A 875 -43.73 -35.99 16.49
N GLY A 876 -43.24 -35.34 15.43
CA GLY A 876 -43.87 -34.17 14.84
C GLY A 876 -43.32 -33.93 13.43
N THR A 877 -44.16 -34.13 12.42
CA THR A 877 -43.86 -33.99 10.99
C THR A 877 -43.76 -32.53 10.56
N GLY A 878 -42.65 -32.15 9.94
CA GLY A 878 -42.48 -30.86 9.26
C GLY A 878 -41.05 -30.67 8.74
N ALA A 879 -40.81 -31.05 7.48
CA ALA A 879 -39.52 -30.88 6.82
C ALA A 879 -39.31 -29.43 6.37
N GLY A 880 -38.41 -28.72 7.07
CA GLY A 880 -37.69 -27.53 6.58
C GLY A 880 -36.21 -27.87 6.38
N PRO A 881 -35.45 -27.10 5.59
CA PRO A 881 -34.09 -27.46 5.22
C PRO A 881 -33.17 -27.46 6.45
N ASP A 882 -32.64 -28.63 6.72
CA ASP A 882 -31.71 -28.96 7.79
C ASP A 882 -30.33 -28.38 7.46
N THR A 883 -30.03 -27.19 8.00
CA THR A 883 -28.65 -26.72 8.17
C THR A 883 -28.29 -26.83 9.64
N GLY A 884 -28.19 -28.05 10.14
CA GLY A 884 -27.68 -28.35 11.48
C GLY A 884 -26.21 -27.95 11.60
N THR A 885 -25.97 -26.67 11.90
CA THR A 885 -24.71 -26.25 12.53
C THR A 885 -24.94 -26.29 14.03
N ASP A 886 -24.19 -27.11 14.76
CA ASP A 886 -24.12 -27.07 16.22
C ASP A 886 -23.91 -25.62 16.68
N GLN A 887 -24.97 -24.98 17.18
CA GLN A 887 -24.89 -23.58 17.57
C GLN A 887 -24.45 -23.52 19.03
N GLU A 888 -23.20 -23.11 19.24
CA GLU A 888 -22.63 -22.84 20.55
C GLU A 888 -23.41 -21.72 21.25
N ALA A 889 -23.95 -21.99 22.44
CA ALA A 889 -24.71 -21.03 23.25
C ALA A 889 -23.99 -20.74 24.58
N LEU A 890 -24.06 -19.47 25.02
CA LEU A 890 -23.56 -19.08 26.33
C LEU A 890 -24.48 -19.64 27.42
N ALA A 891 -23.91 -20.29 28.44
CA ALA A 891 -24.66 -20.82 29.58
C ALA A 891 -24.31 -20.05 30.88
N PRO A 892 -24.79 -18.80 31.04
CA PRO A 892 -24.45 -17.98 32.20
C PRO A 892 -25.23 -18.41 33.46
N ALA A 893 -24.50 -18.69 34.54
CA ALA A 893 -25.07 -18.84 35.88
C ALA A 893 -25.43 -17.46 36.48
N GLY A 894 -26.48 -17.38 37.31
CA GLY A 894 -26.89 -16.16 38.01
C GLY A 894 -27.73 -15.15 37.25
N LEU A 895 -28.19 -15.48 36.03
CA LEU A 895 -29.20 -14.70 35.31
C LEU A 895 -30.61 -15.32 35.45
N SER A 896 -31.63 -14.45 35.38
CA SER A 896 -33.04 -14.86 35.32
C SER A 896 -33.30 -15.73 34.08
N PRO A 897 -34.31 -16.63 34.10
CA PRO A 897 -34.62 -17.49 32.95
C PRO A 897 -34.84 -16.70 31.65
N ALA A 898 -35.58 -15.58 31.71
CA ALA A 898 -35.85 -14.75 30.55
C ALA A 898 -34.58 -14.14 29.91
N LEU A 899 -33.63 -13.67 30.73
CA LEU A 899 -32.37 -13.11 30.24
C LEU A 899 -31.43 -14.21 29.73
N ARG A 900 -31.42 -15.37 30.38
CA ARG A 900 -30.66 -16.54 29.95
C ARG A 900 -31.12 -17.02 28.58
N ASP A 901 -32.44 -17.13 28.37
CA ASP A 901 -33.00 -17.54 27.09
C ASP A 901 -32.73 -16.52 25.98
N ARG A 902 -32.73 -15.22 26.29
CA ARG A 902 -32.33 -14.18 25.33
C ARG A 902 -30.85 -14.31 24.94
N LEU A 903 -29.96 -14.48 25.91
CA LEU A 903 -28.53 -14.67 25.66
C LEU A 903 -28.22 -15.97 24.90
N ALA A 904 -28.94 -17.05 25.19
CA ALA A 904 -28.74 -18.35 24.53
C ALA A 904 -29.14 -18.33 23.04
N ARG A 905 -30.06 -17.44 22.64
CA ARG A 905 -30.46 -17.24 21.23
C ARG A 905 -29.47 -16.42 20.43
N GLU A 906 -28.54 -15.72 21.07
CA GLU A 906 -27.57 -14.89 20.40
C GLU A 906 -26.39 -15.72 19.86
N PRO A 907 -26.06 -15.64 18.56
CA PRO A 907 -24.97 -16.42 18.00
C PRO A 907 -23.60 -15.92 18.52
N LEU A 908 -22.73 -16.83 18.98
CA LEU A 908 -21.38 -16.50 19.44
C LEU A 908 -20.41 -16.29 18.27
N THR A 909 -20.52 -15.14 17.59
CA THR A 909 -19.76 -14.79 16.39
C THR A 909 -18.63 -13.79 16.67
N GLY A 910 -17.76 -13.59 15.67
CA GLY A 910 -16.73 -12.55 15.73
C GLY A 910 -15.78 -12.74 16.92
N GLY A 911 -15.49 -11.66 17.65
CA GLY A 911 -14.64 -11.69 18.85
C GLY A 911 -15.28 -12.34 20.10
N ALA A 912 -16.56 -12.70 20.03
CA ALA A 912 -17.24 -13.46 21.07
C ALA A 912 -17.22 -14.98 20.81
N SER A 913 -16.74 -15.42 19.63
CA SER A 913 -16.56 -16.84 19.33
C SER A 913 -15.60 -17.49 20.32
N PRO A 914 -15.95 -18.63 20.93
CA PRO A 914 -15.09 -19.36 21.86
C PRO A 914 -13.72 -19.71 21.24
N ALA A 915 -13.68 -20.03 19.94
CA ALA A 915 -12.45 -20.34 19.23
C ALA A 915 -11.48 -19.14 19.10
N LYS A 916 -11.97 -17.90 19.29
CA LYS A 916 -11.14 -16.68 19.28
C LYS A 916 -10.73 -16.22 20.68
N ALA A 917 -11.09 -16.96 21.72
CA ALA A 917 -10.66 -16.64 23.07
C ALA A 917 -9.13 -16.63 23.16
N SER A 918 -8.57 -15.63 23.83
CA SER A 918 -7.12 -15.46 23.93
C SER A 918 -6.69 -14.93 25.28
N VAL A 919 -5.46 -15.26 25.66
CA VAL A 919 -4.81 -14.73 26.83
C VAL A 919 -3.46 -14.13 26.46
N VAL A 920 -3.13 -13.00 27.07
CA VAL A 920 -1.85 -12.34 26.88
C VAL A 920 -1.25 -12.02 28.24
N LEU A 921 0.04 -12.29 28.40
CA LEU A 921 0.79 -11.87 29.57
C LEU A 921 1.18 -10.39 29.42
N VAL A 922 0.83 -9.58 30.42
CA VAL A 922 1.13 -8.15 30.46
C VAL A 922 2.09 -7.87 31.60
N LEU A 923 3.23 -7.27 31.24
CA LEU A 923 4.23 -6.74 32.16
C LEU A 923 4.00 -5.24 32.33
N ARG A 924 3.81 -4.77 33.57
CA ARG A 924 3.54 -3.36 33.87
C ARG A 924 4.60 -2.77 34.78
N GLU A 925 5.19 -1.65 34.39
CA GLU A 925 6.08 -0.90 35.27
C GLU A 925 5.26 -0.13 36.31
N ARG A 926 5.58 -0.28 37.59
CA ARG A 926 4.76 0.29 38.67
C ARG A 926 4.84 1.83 38.74
N ALA A 927 5.99 2.43 38.44
CA ALA A 927 6.20 3.87 38.58
C ALA A 927 5.53 4.67 37.46
N SER A 928 5.85 4.35 36.20
CA SER A 928 5.30 5.02 35.02
C SER A 928 3.88 4.57 34.68
N GLY A 929 3.55 3.31 35.00
CA GLY A 929 2.33 2.66 34.53
C GLY A 929 2.41 2.13 33.09
N ALA A 930 3.58 2.16 32.46
CA ALA A 930 3.81 1.59 31.14
C ALA A 930 3.50 0.09 31.13
N GLU A 931 2.85 -0.38 30.07
CA GLU A 931 2.42 -1.78 29.90
C GLU A 931 2.99 -2.36 28.62
N TYR A 932 3.62 -3.52 28.74
CA TYR A 932 4.24 -4.27 27.65
C TYR A 932 3.54 -5.62 27.54
N ARG A 933 3.09 -5.96 26.33
CA ARG A 933 2.42 -7.22 26.04
C ARG A 933 3.45 -8.21 25.54
N LEU A 934 3.61 -9.32 26.25
CA LEU A 934 4.57 -10.34 25.87
C LEU A 934 3.96 -11.25 24.81
N PRO A 935 4.73 -11.65 23.77
CA PRO A 935 4.31 -12.69 22.85
C PRO A 935 3.86 -13.94 23.62
N THR A 936 2.59 -14.30 23.47
CA THR A 936 1.95 -15.37 24.26
C THR A 936 1.33 -16.40 23.32
N LYS A 937 1.76 -17.65 23.41
CA LYS A 937 1.10 -18.78 22.74
C LYS A 937 -0.16 -19.14 23.52
N THR A 938 -1.30 -19.13 22.86
CA THR A 938 -2.63 -19.38 23.45
C THR A 938 -3.17 -20.75 23.02
N THR A 939 -3.82 -21.46 23.93
CA THR A 939 -4.62 -22.67 23.64
C THR A 939 -5.96 -22.59 24.37
N VAL A 940 -7.07 -22.82 23.67
CA VAL A 940 -8.43 -22.81 24.23
C VAL A 940 -8.89 -24.24 24.45
N PHE A 941 -9.52 -24.53 25.59
CA PHE A 941 -10.07 -25.84 25.91
C PHE A 941 -11.32 -25.70 26.80
N ARG A 942 -12.14 -26.76 26.85
CA ARG A 942 -13.46 -26.74 27.51
C ARG A 942 -13.66 -27.89 28.49
N PRO A 943 -13.01 -27.89 29.67
CA PRO A 943 -13.23 -28.93 30.65
C PRO A 943 -14.65 -28.81 31.19
N GLU A 944 -15.46 -29.87 31.06
CA GLU A 944 -16.83 -29.94 31.59
C GLU A 944 -17.73 -28.76 31.15
N GLY A 945 -17.49 -28.22 29.95
CA GLY A 945 -18.26 -27.10 29.37
C GLY A 945 -17.82 -25.70 29.79
N VAL A 946 -16.86 -25.54 30.71
CA VAL A 946 -16.27 -24.25 31.10
C VAL A 946 -15.29 -23.76 30.04
N LEU A 947 -15.28 -22.48 29.66
CA LEU A 947 -14.30 -21.96 28.70
C LEU A 947 -13.00 -21.54 29.40
N SER A 948 -11.94 -22.34 29.23
CA SER A 948 -10.62 -22.08 29.80
C SER A 948 -9.59 -21.80 28.70
N VAL A 949 -8.66 -20.88 28.97
CA VAL A 949 -7.63 -20.48 28.00
C VAL A 949 -6.25 -20.53 28.65
N ALA A 950 -5.38 -21.42 28.15
CA ALA A 950 -3.99 -21.53 28.58
C ALA A 950 -3.09 -20.62 27.74
N GLY A 951 -2.11 -20.01 28.41
CA GLY A 951 -1.09 -19.15 27.85
C GLY A 951 0.31 -19.63 28.23
N THR A 952 1.26 -19.51 27.30
CA THR A 952 2.69 -19.64 27.59
C THR A 952 3.43 -18.46 26.98
N ALA A 953 4.18 -17.74 27.83
CA ALA A 953 4.98 -16.59 27.44
C ALA A 953 6.44 -16.76 27.89
N ARG A 954 7.34 -16.10 27.17
CA ARG A 954 8.76 -15.97 27.51
C ARG A 954 9.05 -14.50 27.77
N LEU A 955 9.66 -14.21 28.91
CA LEU A 955 10.16 -12.88 29.25
C LEU A 955 11.68 -12.91 29.15
N ASP A 956 12.22 -12.44 28.03
CA ASP A 956 13.64 -12.21 27.84
C ASP A 956 14.02 -10.85 28.43
N LEU A 957 14.88 -10.86 29.45
CA LEU A 957 15.26 -9.67 30.19
C LEU A 957 16.04 -8.66 29.35
N ALA A 958 16.66 -9.08 28.24
CA ALA A 958 17.45 -8.21 27.37
C ALA A 958 16.59 -7.44 26.35
N THR A 959 15.37 -7.91 26.07
CA THR A 959 14.52 -7.41 24.97
C THR A 959 13.06 -7.16 25.36
N ALA A 960 12.72 -7.32 26.65
CA ALA A 960 11.35 -7.26 27.20
C ALA A 960 10.55 -5.99 26.86
N LEU A 961 11.21 -4.87 26.58
CA LEU A 961 10.60 -3.55 26.38
C LEU A 961 10.67 -3.14 24.90
N ASP A 962 9.96 -3.85 24.04
CA ASP A 962 9.94 -3.64 22.58
C ASP A 962 11.36 -3.66 21.96
N GLY A 963 12.21 -4.57 22.43
CA GLY A 963 13.61 -4.72 21.97
C GLY A 963 14.65 -4.12 22.92
N ALA A 964 14.23 -3.43 23.98
CA ALA A 964 15.11 -2.90 25.02
C ALA A 964 15.11 -3.76 26.30
N PRO A 965 16.18 -3.72 27.12
CA PRO A 965 16.30 -4.50 28.36
C PRO A 965 15.40 -3.95 29.47
N LEU A 966 15.10 -4.80 30.46
CA LEU A 966 14.20 -4.46 31.57
C LEU A 966 14.80 -3.42 32.53
N GLY A 967 14.26 -2.20 32.56
CA GLY A 967 14.77 -1.11 33.41
C GLY A 967 14.64 -1.31 34.93
N ASP A 968 15.34 -0.46 35.69
CA ASP A 968 15.27 -0.37 37.16
C ASP A 968 13.82 -0.16 37.65
N GLY A 969 13.46 -0.78 38.76
CA GLY A 969 12.15 -0.58 39.41
C GLY A 969 11.39 -1.87 39.70
N VAL A 970 10.06 -1.77 39.80
CA VAL A 970 9.16 -2.89 40.10
C VAL A 970 8.22 -3.14 38.93
N TRP A 971 8.18 -4.40 38.50
CA TRP A 971 7.42 -4.85 37.34
C TRP A 971 6.36 -5.86 37.76
N ASP A 972 5.13 -5.60 37.37
CA ASP A 972 3.92 -6.29 37.80
C ASP A 972 3.39 -7.18 36.67
N LEU A 973 3.22 -8.48 36.94
CA LEU A 973 2.71 -9.44 35.95
C LEU A 973 1.21 -9.69 36.08
N SER A 974 0.49 -9.53 34.98
CA SER A 974 -0.95 -9.77 34.91
C SER A 974 -1.33 -10.54 33.66
N VAL A 975 -2.42 -11.30 33.75
CA VAL A 975 -3.01 -11.99 32.60
C VAL A 975 -4.20 -11.17 32.12
N ARG A 976 -4.19 -10.83 30.84
CA ARG A 976 -5.33 -10.23 30.15
C ARG A 976 -6.03 -11.31 29.33
N LEU A 977 -7.25 -11.67 29.74
CA LEU A 977 -8.10 -12.64 29.06
C LEU A 977 -9.15 -11.91 28.22
N THR A 978 -9.25 -12.27 26.94
CA THR A 978 -10.30 -11.83 26.03
C THR A 978 -11.09 -13.06 25.59
N ALA A 979 -12.34 -13.20 26.06
CA ALA A 979 -13.20 -14.33 25.73
C ALA A 979 -14.67 -13.91 25.79
N LEU A 980 -15.50 -14.50 24.92
CA LEU A 980 -16.96 -14.34 24.91
C LEU A 980 -17.45 -12.86 24.82
N GLY A 981 -16.59 -11.96 24.34
CA GLY A 981 -16.88 -10.53 24.26
C GLY A 981 -16.41 -9.69 25.44
N TRP A 982 -15.89 -10.30 26.50
CA TRP A 982 -15.30 -9.58 27.63
C TRP A 982 -13.77 -9.60 27.55
N THR A 983 -13.16 -8.49 27.98
CA THR A 983 -11.72 -8.43 28.24
C THR A 983 -11.51 -8.05 29.69
N LYS A 984 -10.90 -8.95 30.45
CA LYS A 984 -10.70 -8.81 31.89
C LYS A 984 -9.25 -9.14 32.23
N SER A 985 -8.69 -8.41 33.17
CA SER A 985 -7.32 -8.62 33.63
C SER A 985 -7.31 -9.10 35.06
N ALA A 986 -6.37 -9.99 35.39
CA ALA A 986 -6.14 -10.47 36.74
C ALA A 986 -4.63 -10.46 37.05
N ARG A 987 -4.28 -10.14 38.30
CA ARG A 987 -2.91 -10.32 38.79
C ARG A 987 -2.55 -11.80 38.77
N LEU A 988 -1.35 -12.11 38.31
CA LEU A 988 -0.88 -13.49 38.24
C LEU A 988 -0.10 -13.84 39.52
N GLY A 989 -0.34 -15.02 40.08
CA GLY A 989 0.46 -15.58 41.17
C GLY A 989 -0.32 -15.89 42.44
N SER A 990 -1.33 -15.14 42.85
CA SER A 990 -2.09 -15.47 44.07
C SER A 990 -2.70 -16.88 44.05
N ARG A 991 -3.07 -17.38 42.86
CA ARG A 991 -3.46 -18.78 42.58
C ARG A 991 -2.35 -19.48 41.79
N ARG A 992 -1.84 -20.60 42.32
CA ARG A 992 -0.69 -21.34 41.78
C ARG A 992 -0.99 -22.82 41.63
N GLY A 993 -0.48 -23.44 40.58
CA GLY A 993 -0.37 -24.88 40.43
C GLY A 993 0.78 -25.46 41.28
N PRO A 994 0.81 -26.79 41.44
CA PRO A 994 1.82 -27.47 42.25
C PRO A 994 3.25 -27.35 41.71
N GLU A 995 3.41 -27.06 40.41
CA GLU A 995 4.72 -26.92 39.75
C GLU A 995 5.36 -25.54 39.94
N VAL A 996 4.68 -24.60 40.62
CA VAL A 996 5.21 -23.24 40.83
C VAL A 996 6.12 -23.22 42.07
N PRO A 997 7.39 -22.79 41.95
CA PRO A 997 8.31 -22.75 43.09
C PRO A 997 7.86 -21.79 44.20
N GLU A 998 7.98 -22.19 45.47
CA GLU A 998 7.68 -21.30 46.60
C GLU A 998 8.71 -20.16 46.72
N ARG A 999 9.98 -20.45 46.42
CA ARG A 999 11.08 -19.46 46.38
C ARG A 999 11.54 -19.28 44.95
N LEU A 1000 11.73 -18.03 44.55
CA LEU A 1000 12.18 -17.67 43.20
C LEU A 1000 13.61 -17.14 43.30
N THR A 1001 14.50 -17.66 42.44
CA THR A 1001 15.92 -17.32 42.48
C THR A 1001 16.16 -16.00 41.74
N PRO A 1002 16.86 -15.02 42.35
CA PRO A 1002 17.33 -13.83 41.65
C PRO A 1002 18.39 -14.18 40.60
N VAL A 1003 18.39 -13.46 39.47
CA VAL A 1003 19.38 -13.61 38.39
C VAL A 1003 20.10 -12.28 38.11
N PRO A 1004 21.33 -12.29 37.56
CA PRO A 1004 21.97 -11.08 37.04
C PRO A 1004 21.15 -10.40 35.95
N HIS A 1005 21.20 -9.07 35.89
CA HIS A 1005 20.62 -8.35 34.77
C HIS A 1005 21.52 -8.50 33.52
N PRO A 1006 20.97 -8.81 32.33
CA PRO A 1006 21.76 -9.23 31.16
C PRO A 1006 22.70 -8.15 30.62
N THR A 1007 22.36 -6.87 30.82
CA THR A 1007 23.16 -5.72 30.33
C THR A 1007 23.70 -4.81 31.44
N ALA A 1008 23.41 -5.12 32.72
CA ALA A 1008 23.79 -4.29 33.86
C ALA A 1008 24.27 -5.19 35.03
N PRO A 1009 25.55 -5.63 35.04
CA PRO A 1009 26.02 -6.70 35.92
C PRO A 1009 25.94 -6.38 37.43
N ASP A 1010 25.88 -5.10 37.79
CA ASP A 1010 25.65 -4.58 39.16
C ASP A 1010 24.20 -4.76 39.63
N ARG A 1011 23.27 -5.06 38.73
CA ARG A 1011 21.84 -5.24 39.02
C ARG A 1011 21.46 -6.71 39.14
N ARG A 1012 20.39 -6.93 39.89
CA ARG A 1012 19.73 -8.23 40.01
C ARG A 1012 18.25 -8.09 39.66
N VAL A 1013 17.76 -9.04 38.88
CA VAL A 1013 16.34 -9.23 38.64
C VAL A 1013 15.83 -10.23 39.66
N THR A 1014 15.05 -9.75 40.62
CA THR A 1014 14.53 -10.53 41.75
C THR A 1014 13.03 -10.76 41.57
N PRO A 1015 12.62 -11.95 41.10
CA PRO A 1015 11.22 -12.36 41.18
C PRO A 1015 10.79 -12.58 42.64
N TYR A 1016 9.62 -12.06 43.02
CA TYR A 1016 9.10 -12.20 44.38
C TYR A 1016 7.57 -12.21 44.43
N TRP A 1017 7.05 -12.66 45.57
CA TRP A 1017 5.62 -12.67 45.87
C TRP A 1017 5.25 -11.44 46.72
N THR A 1018 4.23 -10.69 46.32
CA THR A 1018 3.78 -9.51 47.07
C THR A 1018 3.12 -9.90 48.41
N ASN A 1019 3.10 -8.98 49.37
CA ASN A 1019 2.46 -9.17 50.67
C ASN A 1019 1.44 -8.03 50.90
N PRO A 1020 0.16 -8.32 51.28
CA PRO A 1020 -0.45 -9.63 51.55
C PRO A 1020 -1.02 -10.39 50.35
N GLN A 1021 -1.03 -9.82 49.14
CA GLN A 1021 -1.78 -10.36 47.99
C GLN A 1021 -1.17 -11.61 47.36
N LYS A 1022 0.13 -11.89 47.59
CA LYS A 1022 0.88 -13.05 47.08
C LYS A 1022 0.94 -13.14 45.54
N ASP A 1023 0.86 -12.01 44.84
CA ASP A 1023 1.00 -11.91 43.39
C ASP A 1023 2.48 -11.90 42.96
N LEU A 1024 2.75 -12.25 41.69
CA LEU A 1024 4.07 -12.23 41.10
C LEU A 1024 4.48 -10.81 40.66
N SER A 1025 5.64 -10.38 41.12
CA SER A 1025 6.30 -9.16 40.64
C SER A 1025 7.81 -9.41 40.49
N LEU A 1026 8.46 -8.61 39.66
CA LEU A 1026 9.92 -8.57 39.52
C LEU A 1026 10.44 -7.26 40.07
N ARG A 1027 11.60 -7.28 40.72
CA ARG A 1027 12.35 -6.08 41.10
C ARG A 1027 13.69 -6.06 40.40
N VAL A 1028 14.01 -4.97 39.73
CA VAL A 1028 15.33 -4.69 39.15
C VAL A 1028 15.98 -3.59 39.96
N ALA A 1029 17.08 -3.91 40.64
CA ALA A 1029 17.81 -2.96 41.49
C ALA A 1029 19.23 -3.46 41.78
N VAL A 1030 20.10 -2.59 42.32
CA VAL A 1030 21.35 -3.04 42.98
C VAL A 1030 20.97 -3.89 44.18
N PRO A 1031 21.53 -5.10 44.35
CA PRO A 1031 21.33 -5.88 45.57
C PRO A 1031 21.84 -5.09 46.78
N SER A 1032 20.97 -4.81 47.75
CA SER A 1032 21.37 -4.21 49.03
C SER A 1032 22.23 -5.20 49.83
N PRO A 1033 23.24 -4.74 50.59
CA PRO A 1033 23.98 -5.62 51.49
C PRO A 1033 23.03 -6.27 52.50
N GLU A 1034 23.21 -7.57 52.75
CA GLU A 1034 22.41 -8.33 53.70
C GLU A 1034 22.40 -7.63 55.08
N PRO A 1035 21.23 -7.41 55.71
CA PRO A 1035 21.22 -6.92 57.09
C PRO A 1035 21.77 -8.00 58.00
N ALA A 1036 22.72 -7.63 58.87
CA ALA A 1036 23.30 -8.52 59.86
C ALA A 1036 22.20 -9.20 60.72
N PRO A 1037 22.36 -10.49 61.09
CA PRO A 1037 21.35 -11.22 61.84
C PRO A 1037 21.03 -10.51 63.17
N ALA A 1038 19.74 -10.26 63.40
CA ALA A 1038 19.28 -9.61 64.63
C ALA A 1038 19.58 -10.49 65.86
N PRO A 1039 20.06 -9.91 66.98
CA PRO A 1039 20.33 -10.67 68.20
C PRO A 1039 19.05 -11.25 68.80
N ALA A 1040 19.12 -12.52 69.21
CA ALA A 1040 18.01 -13.26 69.81
C ALA A 1040 17.48 -12.55 71.07
N THR A 1041 16.22 -12.14 71.03
CA THR A 1041 15.52 -11.56 72.19
C THR A 1041 14.97 -12.71 73.07
N PRO A 1042 15.20 -12.71 74.39
CA PRO A 1042 14.78 -13.81 75.27
C PRO A 1042 13.26 -13.83 75.48
N SER A 1043 12.69 -15.04 75.53
CA SER A 1043 11.26 -15.29 75.66
C SER A 1043 10.70 -14.80 77.01
N ARG A 1044 9.71 -13.90 76.97
CA ARG A 1044 8.93 -13.50 78.15
C ARG A 1044 7.72 -14.42 78.30
N ALA A 1045 7.60 -15.11 79.44
CA ALA A 1045 6.51 -16.03 79.75
C ALA A 1045 5.13 -15.32 79.78
N PRO A 1046 4.03 -15.97 79.32
CA PRO A 1046 2.70 -15.37 79.34
C PRO A 1046 2.07 -15.39 80.74
N GLY A 1047 1.58 -14.23 81.18
CA GLY A 1047 0.89 -14.00 82.45
C GLY A 1047 -0.48 -14.69 82.59
N PRO A 1048 -1.05 -14.69 83.81
CA PRO A 1048 -2.14 -15.58 84.24
C PRO A 1048 -3.48 -15.39 83.51
N LEU A 1049 -3.68 -14.27 82.81
CA LEU A 1049 -4.91 -13.97 82.07
C LEU A 1049 -5.17 -14.91 80.89
N ARG A 1050 -4.12 -15.52 80.30
CA ARG A 1050 -4.28 -16.50 79.21
C ARG A 1050 -4.77 -17.88 79.65
N ARG A 1051 -4.73 -18.21 80.95
CA ARG A 1051 -5.26 -19.48 81.47
C ARG A 1051 -6.78 -19.44 81.70
N LEU A 1052 -7.36 -18.25 81.94
CA LEU A 1052 -8.81 -18.11 82.18
C LEU A 1052 -9.61 -18.19 80.87
N ALA A 1053 -9.10 -17.61 79.79
CA ALA A 1053 -9.77 -17.61 78.47
C ALA A 1053 -9.88 -19.01 77.82
N ARG A 1054 -9.07 -19.98 78.27
CA ARG A 1054 -9.06 -21.35 77.72
C ARG A 1054 -10.05 -22.30 78.42
N ARG A 1055 -10.60 -21.93 79.60
CA ARG A 1055 -11.60 -22.73 80.32
C ARG A 1055 -13.06 -22.36 80.01
N LEU A 1056 -13.31 -21.20 79.40
CA LEU A 1056 -14.67 -20.74 79.06
C LEU A 1056 -15.09 -21.04 77.61
N ARG A 1057 -14.29 -21.79 76.84
CA ARG A 1057 -14.63 -22.22 75.47
C ARG A 1057 -14.87 -23.73 75.34
N SER A 1058 -15.08 -24.43 76.45
CA SER A 1058 -15.39 -25.87 76.47
C SER A 1058 -16.54 -26.20 77.42
N SER A 1059 -17.58 -25.37 77.42
CA SER A 1059 -18.88 -25.63 78.03
C SER A 1059 -19.96 -24.93 77.22
#